data_AF-A0A2K9PSU0-F1
#
_entry.id   AF-A0A2K9PSU0-F1
#
_cell.length_a   1.000
_cell.length_b   1.000
_cell.length_c   1.000
_cell.angle_alpha   90.00
_cell.angle_beta   90.00
_cell.angle_gamma   90.00
#
_symmetry.space_group_name_H-M   'P 1'
#
loop_
_entity.id
_entity.type
_entity.pdbx_description
1 polymer ?
#
loop_
_entity_poly.entity_id
_entity_poly.type
_entity_poly.pdbx_seq_one_letter_code
_entity_poly.pdbx_strand_id
1 'polypeptide(L)'
;MNKIPVELKKAIDNNELLIFVGAGLSYNLTNINGKQLKGWSNLVENILNNLNEKGYAVDLLIPLLKKYEPIKVLDLIETDVDIPKKVIYSFIKDFLDIEKNNNVELHKKLYQLSKKIITTNYDNAFEIAIPELRKNKAYKGKNYELTTHKDSNSALLFKLHGCFEDADSMVLFPENYKNLYENIQKDAEHSLLVLRNIVINKSILFIGAGMGDFQINNIFKEVKNLQREYNQKHFIITNKPLDSSLDFLTAITIDQHSEIDSIIDSLISIKKEAENNDESKEVTVLKKQLEKAEKMIEELKNTSNKDKLLEREALKYFSKGVGHSLSSEPIKAAKEYEYALELKPDLHEALYNWGTDLGNLAKVKEGAEAEELYREAFGKFEKAVEIKPDLHEALYNWGTYLGNLAKVKEGAEAEELYREAFGKFEKAVEIKPDKHDTLYNWGTYLGNLAKAKEGSEAEELYREAFGKFEKAVEIKPDKHEAFNNWGIDLGNLAKAKEGSEAEELCREAFGKFEKAVEIKFDKQAALYNWGTSLGNLAQTKEGAEAEELYREAFGKFEKAVEIKPDLHEALYNWGTYLGNLAKGKEGPEAEELYREAFGKFEKAVEIKPDKHKAFNNWGIDLGNLAKAKEGSEAEELYREAFGKFEKAVEIKPDLHEALYNWGTDLGNLAKAKEGAEAEELYREAFGKFEKAVEIKPDKHEAFNNWGTYLGNLAKAKEGSEAEELYREAFGKFEKAVEIKPDKHEAFNNWGIDLGNLAKVKEGSEAEGLYREAFGKFEKAVEIKPDMHEALYNWGIDLGNLAKAKEGSEAEELYREAFGKFEKAIEYGASSYNLSCIYALKKEKENALKYLNISLLKGEINVDFVEKDEDWKEYLGDEEFIKLLKRYKKYSTKVPQ
;
A
#
# COMPACT_ATOMS: atom_id res chain seq x y z
N MET A 1 17.31 -26.67 -8.60
CA MET A 1 17.38 -25.62 -7.56
C MET A 1 16.08 -24.80 -7.40
N ASN A 2 14.96 -25.15 -8.06
CA ASN A 2 13.68 -24.37 -8.02
C ASN A 2 12.57 -24.92 -7.09
N LYS A 3 12.88 -25.72 -6.05
CA LYS A 3 11.82 -26.36 -5.21
C LYS A 3 11.48 -25.63 -3.90
N ILE A 4 12.19 -24.56 -3.51
CA ILE A 4 11.96 -23.86 -2.23
C ILE A 4 11.16 -22.57 -2.48
N PRO A 5 9.93 -22.43 -1.94
CA PRO A 5 9.11 -21.23 -2.08
C PRO A 5 9.80 -19.96 -1.57
N VAL A 6 9.58 -18.84 -2.25
CA VAL A 6 10.22 -17.55 -1.91
C VAL A 6 9.82 -17.09 -0.51
N GLU A 7 8.56 -17.30 -0.14
CA GLU A 7 8.02 -16.91 1.15
C GLU A 7 8.59 -17.75 2.30
N LEU A 8 8.97 -19.02 2.04
CA LEU A 8 9.69 -19.83 3.02
C LEU A 8 11.11 -19.30 3.23
N LYS A 9 11.77 -18.81 2.18
CA LYS A 9 13.09 -18.15 2.32
C LYS A 9 12.95 -16.88 3.16
N LYS A 10 11.97 -16.03 2.85
CA LYS A 10 11.69 -14.81 3.61
C LYS A 10 11.42 -15.10 5.10
N ALA A 11 10.66 -16.15 5.41
CA ALA A 11 10.42 -16.57 6.79
C ALA A 11 11.68 -17.05 7.52
N ILE A 12 12.63 -17.66 6.79
CA ILE A 12 13.94 -18.04 7.31
C ILE A 12 14.78 -16.79 7.56
N ASP A 13 14.84 -15.88 6.60
CA ASP A 13 15.62 -14.64 6.66
C ASP A 13 15.17 -13.76 7.85
N ASN A 14 13.86 -13.66 8.08
CA ASN A 14 13.29 -12.89 9.19
C ASN A 14 13.34 -13.61 10.56
N ASN A 15 13.87 -14.84 10.64
CA ASN A 15 13.80 -15.70 11.83
C ASN A 15 12.36 -15.92 12.35
N GLU A 16 11.41 -16.06 11.41
CA GLU A 16 9.97 -16.26 11.66
C GLU A 16 9.51 -17.70 11.42
N LEU A 17 10.41 -18.58 10.98
CA LEU A 17 10.13 -19.99 10.72
C LEU A 17 10.03 -20.84 12.00
N LEU A 18 8.93 -21.57 12.13
CA LEU A 18 8.72 -22.62 13.12
C LEU A 18 8.57 -24.00 12.45
N ILE A 19 9.07 -25.05 13.10
CA ILE A 19 8.98 -26.42 12.58
C ILE A 19 7.88 -27.19 13.29
N PHE A 20 6.98 -27.80 12.51
CA PHE A 20 5.96 -28.72 13.00
C PHE A 20 6.28 -30.15 12.54
N VAL A 21 6.42 -31.06 13.50
CA VAL A 21 6.83 -32.45 13.24
C VAL A 21 5.71 -33.42 13.59
N GLY A 22 5.50 -34.42 12.72
CA GLY A 22 4.62 -35.54 13.02
C GLY A 22 5.33 -36.90 13.06
N ALA A 23 4.53 -37.96 13.23
CA ALA A 23 5.03 -39.31 13.52
C ALA A 23 5.88 -39.93 12.41
N GLY A 24 5.77 -39.41 11.18
CA GLY A 24 6.59 -39.84 10.05
C GLY A 24 8.09 -39.63 10.26
N LEU A 25 8.49 -38.63 11.07
CA LEU A 25 9.90 -38.38 11.38
C LEU A 25 10.50 -39.47 12.30
N SER A 26 9.67 -40.05 13.17
CA SER A 26 10.07 -41.12 14.09
C SER A 26 9.83 -42.53 13.52
N TYR A 27 9.33 -42.66 12.28
CA TYR A 27 8.82 -43.92 11.74
C TYR A 27 9.82 -45.07 11.77
N ASN A 28 11.09 -44.79 11.42
CA ASN A 28 12.17 -45.78 11.35
C ASN A 28 12.97 -45.91 12.66
N LEU A 29 12.65 -45.14 13.70
CA LEU A 29 13.35 -45.20 14.97
C LEU A 29 12.99 -46.49 15.73
N THR A 30 13.96 -46.98 16.51
CA THR A 30 13.88 -48.21 17.28
C THR A 30 13.79 -47.90 18.77
N ASN A 31 12.85 -48.52 19.48
CA ASN A 31 12.71 -48.36 20.92
C ASN A 31 13.76 -49.17 21.70
N ILE A 32 13.79 -48.97 23.02
CA ILE A 32 14.71 -49.69 23.94
C ILE A 32 14.58 -51.22 23.90
N ASN A 33 13.52 -51.76 23.31
CA ASN A 33 13.27 -53.19 23.15
C ASN A 33 13.60 -53.70 21.73
N GLY A 34 14.28 -52.92 20.90
CA GLY A 34 14.69 -53.33 19.55
C GLY A 34 13.55 -53.35 18.52
N LYS A 35 12.36 -52.80 18.84
CA LYS A 35 11.22 -52.71 17.92
C LYS A 35 11.15 -51.34 17.24
N GLN A 36 10.87 -51.33 15.94
CA GLN A 36 10.64 -50.09 15.19
C GLN A 36 9.25 -49.50 15.50
N LEU A 37 9.16 -48.16 15.51
CA LEU A 37 7.91 -47.46 15.83
C LEU A 37 6.84 -47.57 14.74
N LYS A 38 7.21 -47.46 13.45
CA LYS A 38 6.34 -47.65 12.26
C LYS A 38 4.99 -46.90 12.29
N GLY A 39 4.92 -45.78 12.99
CA GLY A 39 3.75 -44.91 13.03
C GLY A 39 2.58 -45.44 13.88
N TRP A 40 1.44 -44.76 13.78
CA TRP A 40 0.35 -44.89 14.75
C TRP A 40 -0.38 -46.23 14.72
N SER A 41 -0.61 -46.81 13.53
CA SER A 41 -1.26 -48.12 13.41
C SER A 41 -0.45 -49.22 14.08
N ASN A 42 0.88 -49.18 13.97
CA ASN A 42 1.76 -50.14 14.63
C ASN A 42 1.76 -49.96 16.15
N LEU A 43 1.67 -48.72 16.66
CA LEU A 43 1.50 -48.48 18.09
C LEU A 43 0.21 -49.14 18.61
N VAL A 44 -0.93 -48.91 17.94
CA VAL A 44 -2.22 -49.48 18.37
C VAL A 44 -2.24 -51.00 18.23
N GLU A 45 -1.65 -51.56 17.17
CA GLU A 45 -1.50 -53.01 17.01
C GLU A 45 -0.68 -53.62 18.15
N ASN A 46 0.43 -53.00 18.56
CA ASN A 46 1.23 -53.51 19.67
C ASN A 46 0.55 -53.31 21.03
N ILE A 47 -0.27 -52.27 21.21
CA ILE A 47 -1.13 -52.12 22.39
C ILE A 47 -2.09 -53.32 22.48
N LEU A 48 -2.77 -53.64 21.38
CA LEU A 48 -3.70 -54.78 21.32
C LEU A 48 -3.00 -56.12 21.56
N ASN A 49 -1.83 -56.35 20.95
CA ASN A 49 -1.05 -57.56 21.17
C ASN A 49 -0.65 -57.72 22.64
N ASN A 50 -0.16 -56.65 23.28
CA ASN A 50 0.19 -56.68 24.70
C ASN A 50 -1.04 -56.89 25.62
N LEU A 51 -2.20 -56.33 25.27
CA LEU A 51 -3.45 -56.61 25.99
C LEU A 51 -3.88 -58.08 25.84
N ASN A 52 -3.76 -58.62 24.64
CA ASN A 52 -4.07 -60.02 24.37
C ASN A 52 -3.15 -60.98 25.15
N GLU A 53 -1.84 -60.71 25.15
CA GLU A 53 -0.85 -61.47 25.93
C GLU A 53 -1.13 -61.42 27.44
N LYS A 54 -1.78 -60.35 27.92
CA LYS A 54 -2.21 -60.19 29.33
C LYS A 54 -3.59 -60.79 29.62
N GLY A 55 -4.22 -61.43 28.64
CA GLY A 55 -5.48 -62.16 28.79
C GLY A 55 -6.75 -61.34 28.58
N TYR A 56 -6.66 -60.14 28.02
CA TYR A 56 -7.84 -59.33 27.68
C TYR A 56 -8.43 -59.75 26.32
N ALA A 57 -9.76 -59.77 26.19
CA ALA A 57 -10.47 -60.25 25.01
C ALA A 57 -10.46 -59.25 23.84
N VAL A 58 -9.27 -59.00 23.25
CA VAL A 58 -9.07 -58.00 22.18
C VAL A 58 -8.68 -58.59 20.82
N ASP A 59 -8.61 -59.92 20.70
CA ASP A 59 -8.24 -60.65 19.48
C ASP A 59 -9.03 -60.19 18.23
N LEU A 60 -10.32 -59.92 18.41
CA LEU A 60 -11.22 -59.51 17.33
C LEU A 60 -10.98 -58.06 16.86
N LEU A 61 -10.24 -57.25 17.62
CA LEU A 61 -9.96 -55.85 17.31
C LEU A 61 -8.72 -55.70 16.40
N ILE A 62 -7.75 -56.61 16.45
CA ILE A 62 -6.52 -56.54 15.65
C ILE A 62 -6.82 -56.50 14.13
N PRO A 63 -7.71 -57.35 13.57
CA PRO A 63 -8.07 -57.26 12.16
C PRO A 63 -8.75 -55.95 11.75
N LEU A 64 -9.38 -55.22 12.68
CA LEU A 64 -10.08 -53.97 12.39
C LEU A 64 -9.13 -52.84 11.98
N LEU A 65 -7.85 -52.89 12.39
CA LEU A 65 -6.83 -51.93 11.98
C LEU A 65 -6.53 -51.96 10.47
N LYS A 66 -6.94 -53.01 9.75
CA LYS A 66 -6.86 -53.07 8.29
C LYS A 66 -8.02 -52.34 7.59
N LYS A 67 -9.09 -52.03 8.32
CA LYS A 67 -10.34 -51.48 7.77
C LYS A 67 -10.68 -50.09 8.32
N TYR A 68 -10.27 -49.79 9.54
CA TYR A 68 -10.60 -48.55 10.25
C TYR A 68 -9.33 -47.84 10.73
N GLU A 69 -9.41 -46.51 10.83
CA GLU A 69 -8.38 -45.67 11.44
C GLU A 69 -8.10 -46.09 12.89
N PRO A 70 -6.86 -46.01 13.39
CA PRO A 70 -6.49 -46.46 14.73
C PRO A 70 -7.35 -45.85 15.86
N ILE A 71 -7.81 -44.60 15.70
CA ILE A 71 -8.67 -43.91 16.67
C ILE A 71 -10.01 -44.61 16.89
N LYS A 72 -10.58 -45.24 15.85
CA LYS A 72 -11.85 -45.97 15.94
C LYS A 72 -11.70 -47.29 16.69
N VAL A 73 -10.50 -47.88 16.63
CA VAL A 73 -10.19 -49.09 17.39
C VAL A 73 -9.91 -48.72 18.86
N LEU A 74 -9.22 -47.60 19.11
CA LEU A 74 -9.01 -47.07 20.45
C LEU A 74 -10.31 -46.67 21.16
N ASP A 75 -11.33 -46.22 20.43
CA ASP A 75 -12.68 -45.94 20.96
C ASP A 75 -13.32 -47.18 21.59
N LEU A 76 -13.23 -48.33 20.89
CA LEU A 76 -13.73 -49.60 21.39
C LEU A 76 -12.99 -50.04 22.67
N ILE A 77 -11.68 -49.81 22.74
CA ILE A 77 -10.87 -50.09 23.94
C ILE A 77 -11.21 -49.12 25.07
N GLU A 78 -11.44 -47.84 24.77
CA GLU A 78 -11.75 -46.82 25.77
C GLU A 78 -13.10 -47.06 26.45
N THR A 79 -14.08 -47.59 25.71
CA THR A 79 -15.42 -47.90 26.23
C THR A 79 -15.50 -49.23 27.01
N ASP A 80 -14.46 -50.07 26.93
CA ASP A 80 -14.42 -51.35 27.63
C ASP A 80 -13.95 -51.16 29.08
N VAL A 81 -14.87 -51.33 30.02
CA VAL A 81 -14.63 -51.16 31.47
C VAL A 81 -13.69 -52.21 32.05
N ASP A 82 -13.51 -53.35 31.37
CA ASP A 82 -12.67 -54.44 31.85
C ASP A 82 -11.18 -54.24 31.50
N ILE A 83 -10.85 -53.24 30.66
CA ILE A 83 -9.48 -52.93 30.23
C ILE A 83 -8.93 -51.72 31.01
N PRO A 84 -7.99 -51.90 31.97
CA PRO A 84 -7.46 -50.78 32.73
C PRO A 84 -6.49 -49.93 31.90
N LYS A 85 -6.79 -48.64 31.73
CA LYS A 85 -5.93 -47.67 31.01
C LYS A 85 -4.47 -47.67 31.49
N LYS A 86 -4.22 -47.95 32.78
CA LYS A 86 -2.86 -48.06 33.36
C LYS A 86 -2.01 -49.13 32.67
N VAL A 87 -2.60 -50.25 32.24
CA VAL A 87 -1.90 -51.34 31.55
C VAL A 87 -1.43 -50.88 30.16
N ILE A 88 -2.27 -50.09 29.48
CA ILE A 88 -1.98 -49.50 28.17
C ILE A 88 -0.85 -48.46 28.30
N TYR A 89 -0.96 -47.51 29.23
CA TYR A 89 0.07 -46.49 29.42
C TYR A 89 1.44 -47.07 29.85
N SER A 90 1.44 -48.10 30.70
CA SER A 90 2.67 -48.79 31.08
C SER A 90 3.38 -49.40 29.87
N PHE A 91 2.64 -50.02 28.95
CA PHE A 91 3.20 -50.56 27.72
C PHE A 91 3.71 -49.44 26.79
N ILE A 92 2.93 -48.38 26.63
CA ILE A 92 3.28 -47.25 25.76
C ILE A 92 4.57 -46.57 26.22
N LYS A 93 4.76 -46.41 27.53
CA LYS A 93 5.97 -45.82 28.10
C LYS A 93 7.23 -46.56 27.63
N ASP A 94 7.22 -47.89 27.69
CA ASP A 94 8.36 -48.71 27.25
C ASP A 94 8.46 -48.77 25.72
N PHE A 95 7.33 -48.69 25.01
CA PHE A 95 7.31 -48.76 23.55
C PHE A 95 7.81 -47.47 22.88
N LEU A 96 7.57 -46.30 23.48
CA LEU A 96 7.93 -44.99 22.93
C LEU A 96 9.24 -44.41 23.47
N ASP A 97 9.91 -45.10 24.41
CA ASP A 97 11.28 -44.77 24.82
C ASP A 97 12.27 -45.24 23.75
N ILE A 98 12.94 -44.29 23.10
CA ILE A 98 13.81 -44.55 21.95
C ILE A 98 15.23 -44.87 22.39
N GLU A 99 15.85 -45.85 21.74
CA GLU A 99 17.24 -46.23 22.03
C GLU A 99 18.22 -45.10 21.67
N LYS A 100 19.24 -44.86 22.50
CA LYS A 100 20.17 -43.72 22.35
C LYS A 100 21.05 -43.76 21.09
N ASN A 101 21.21 -44.93 20.47
CA ASN A 101 22.05 -45.14 19.28
C ASN A 101 21.30 -44.92 17.96
N ASN A 102 20.02 -44.54 18.00
CA ASN A 102 19.26 -44.20 16.81
C ASN A 102 19.90 -43.04 16.03
N ASN A 103 19.75 -43.06 14.70
CA ASN A 103 20.15 -41.92 13.88
C ASN A 103 19.14 -40.78 14.04
N VAL A 104 19.51 -39.80 14.87
CA VAL A 104 18.72 -38.58 15.13
C VAL A 104 19.30 -37.34 14.46
N GLU A 105 20.13 -37.49 13.43
CA GLU A 105 20.82 -36.36 12.79
C GLU A 105 19.85 -35.35 12.18
N LEU A 106 18.77 -35.83 11.55
CA LEU A 106 17.73 -34.96 11.01
C LEU A 106 17.07 -34.12 12.11
N HIS A 107 16.89 -34.64 13.34
CA HIS A 107 16.34 -33.87 14.46
C HIS A 107 17.26 -32.72 14.86
N LYS A 108 18.59 -32.92 14.81
CA LYS A 108 19.56 -31.85 15.05
C LYS A 108 19.50 -30.79 13.95
N LYS A 109 19.42 -31.20 12.68
CA LYS A 109 19.30 -30.28 11.54
C LYS A 109 18.03 -29.43 11.64
N LEU A 110 16.89 -30.03 11.99
CA LEU A 110 15.64 -29.29 12.20
C LEU A 110 15.75 -28.26 13.34
N TYR A 111 16.46 -28.60 14.42
CA TYR A 111 16.72 -27.67 15.50
C TYR A 111 17.68 -26.53 15.11
N GLN A 112 18.67 -26.80 14.25
CA GLN A 112 19.52 -25.75 13.67
C GLN A 112 18.70 -24.78 12.81
N LEU A 113 17.74 -25.31 12.05
CA LEU A 113 16.85 -24.51 11.22
C LEU A 113 15.90 -23.65 12.07
N SER A 114 15.28 -24.20 13.12
CA SER A 114 14.50 -23.44 14.10
C SER A 114 14.65 -24.01 15.51
N LYS A 115 14.90 -23.12 16.48
CA LYS A 115 14.95 -23.47 17.91
C LYS A 115 13.58 -23.75 18.52
N LYS A 116 12.50 -23.47 17.77
CA LYS A 116 11.11 -23.65 18.20
C LYS A 116 10.48 -24.77 17.39
N ILE A 117 10.09 -25.83 18.08
CA ILE A 117 9.57 -27.05 17.47
C ILE A 117 8.24 -27.40 18.14
N ILE A 118 7.23 -27.63 17.31
CA ILE A 118 5.96 -28.24 17.73
C ILE A 118 5.94 -29.67 17.21
N THR A 119 5.50 -30.62 18.03
CA THR A 119 5.38 -32.01 17.63
C THR A 119 4.13 -32.68 18.19
N THR A 120 3.55 -33.59 17.43
CA THR A 120 2.52 -34.53 17.90
C THR A 120 3.10 -35.86 18.37
N ASN A 121 4.43 -36.02 18.30
CA ASN A 121 5.10 -37.25 18.71
C ASN A 121 5.26 -37.29 20.23
N TYR A 122 5.00 -38.45 20.81
CA TYR A 122 5.16 -38.69 22.25
C TYR A 122 6.60 -39.00 22.65
N ASP A 123 7.39 -39.56 21.73
CA ASP A 123 8.74 -40.13 21.94
C ASP A 123 9.81 -39.11 22.36
N ASN A 124 11.02 -39.57 22.72
CA ASN A 124 12.13 -38.71 23.17
C ASN A 124 13.19 -38.40 22.10
N ALA A 125 12.91 -38.53 20.79
CA ALA A 125 13.92 -38.35 19.74
C ALA A 125 14.59 -36.96 19.78
N PHE A 126 13.81 -35.89 19.94
CA PHE A 126 14.35 -34.53 20.06
C PHE A 126 15.15 -34.32 21.34
N GLU A 127 14.74 -34.92 22.45
CA GLU A 127 15.47 -34.85 23.72
C GLU A 127 16.76 -35.69 23.76
N ILE A 128 16.88 -36.69 22.88
CA ILE A 128 18.12 -37.42 22.62
C ILE A 128 19.03 -36.56 21.73
N ALA A 129 18.48 -35.96 20.68
CA ALA A 129 19.23 -35.16 19.72
C ALA A 129 19.74 -33.83 20.32
N ILE A 130 18.94 -33.19 21.18
CA ILE A 130 19.23 -31.91 21.84
C ILE A 130 18.90 -32.02 23.34
N PRO A 131 19.88 -32.33 24.20
CA PRO A 131 19.65 -32.54 25.63
C PRO A 131 19.02 -31.35 26.38
N GLU A 132 19.20 -30.12 25.91
CA GLU A 132 18.58 -28.91 26.48
C GLU A 132 17.04 -28.96 26.43
N LEU A 133 16.47 -29.56 25.37
CA LEU A 133 15.01 -29.65 25.19
C LEU A 133 14.34 -30.51 26.26
N ARG A 134 15.09 -31.31 27.04
CA ARG A 134 14.55 -32.04 28.20
C ARG A 134 14.01 -31.09 29.26
N LYS A 135 14.66 -29.94 29.44
CA LYS A 135 14.21 -28.90 30.38
C LYS A 135 13.18 -28.01 29.72
N ASN A 136 13.40 -27.63 28.47
CA ASN A 136 12.56 -26.65 27.75
C ASN A 136 11.48 -27.31 26.88
N LYS A 137 10.86 -28.40 27.38
CA LYS A 137 9.69 -29.03 26.75
C LYS A 137 8.40 -28.63 27.45
N ALA A 138 7.41 -28.28 26.66
CA ALA A 138 6.04 -27.98 27.08
C ALA A 138 5.10 -29.10 26.63
N TYR A 139 4.19 -29.50 27.51
CA TYR A 139 3.11 -30.46 27.26
C TYR A 139 2.05 -30.29 28.35
N LYS A 140 0.89 -30.94 28.21
CA LYS A 140 -0.21 -30.86 29.20
C LYS A 140 0.30 -31.18 30.62
N GLY A 141 0.09 -30.27 31.58
CA GLY A 141 0.63 -30.35 32.94
C GLY A 141 1.95 -29.59 33.15
N LYS A 142 2.62 -29.17 32.06
CA LYS A 142 3.86 -28.37 32.05
C LYS A 142 3.74 -27.13 31.14
N ASN A 143 2.54 -26.57 31.04
CA ASN A 143 2.21 -25.48 30.10
C ASN A 143 2.87 -24.13 30.44
N TYR A 144 3.43 -23.95 31.65
CA TYR A 144 4.18 -22.74 32.01
C TYR A 144 5.41 -22.53 31.13
N GLU A 145 6.01 -23.62 30.62
CA GLU A 145 7.14 -23.57 29.68
C GLU A 145 6.75 -22.94 28.34
N LEU A 146 5.45 -22.91 28.00
CA LEU A 146 4.99 -22.23 26.79
C LEU A 146 5.30 -20.74 26.85
N THR A 147 5.45 -20.09 28.01
CA THR A 147 5.77 -18.65 28.10
C THR A 147 7.07 -18.27 27.38
N THR A 148 8.00 -19.22 27.23
CA THR A 148 9.25 -19.04 26.50
C THR A 148 9.06 -18.85 24.99
N HIS A 149 7.89 -19.19 24.42
CA HIS A 149 7.61 -19.00 22.99
C HIS A 149 7.78 -17.55 22.51
N LYS A 150 7.71 -16.57 23.42
CA LYS A 150 7.89 -15.14 23.13
C LYS A 150 9.36 -14.72 22.98
N ASP A 151 10.28 -15.46 23.60
CA ASP A 151 11.72 -15.21 23.49
C ASP A 151 12.25 -15.88 22.21
N SER A 152 12.84 -15.11 21.30
CA SER A 152 13.40 -15.58 20.02
C SER A 152 14.62 -16.49 20.18
N ASN A 153 15.35 -16.39 21.30
CA ASN A 153 16.59 -17.12 21.56
C ASN A 153 16.38 -18.37 22.40
N SER A 154 15.26 -18.47 23.12
CA SER A 154 14.91 -19.64 23.90
C SER A 154 14.56 -20.85 23.01
N ALA A 155 15.05 -22.01 23.41
CA ALA A 155 14.65 -23.27 22.81
C ALA A 155 13.27 -23.68 23.34
N LEU A 156 12.36 -24.12 22.47
CA LEU A 156 11.05 -24.61 22.86
C LEU A 156 10.71 -25.88 22.11
N LEU A 157 10.40 -26.95 22.84
CA LEU A 157 9.79 -28.17 22.31
C LEU A 157 8.36 -28.29 22.84
N PHE A 158 7.37 -27.96 22.02
CA PHE A 158 5.96 -28.09 22.40
C PHE A 158 5.39 -29.42 21.89
N LYS A 159 5.13 -30.36 22.81
CA LYS A 159 4.49 -31.65 22.51
C LYS A 159 2.98 -31.56 22.68
N LEU A 160 2.29 -31.27 21.59
CA LEU A 160 0.85 -30.97 21.58
C LEU A 160 0.00 -32.15 22.07
N HIS A 161 0.37 -33.37 21.69
CA HIS A 161 -0.35 -34.59 22.10
C HIS A 161 0.19 -35.22 23.39
N GLY A 162 1.11 -34.56 24.09
CA GLY A 162 1.64 -35.05 25.37
C GLY A 162 2.97 -35.79 25.26
N CYS A 163 3.46 -36.28 26.40
CA CYS A 163 4.77 -36.91 26.52
C CYS A 163 4.66 -38.32 27.09
N PHE A 164 5.40 -39.29 26.54
CA PHE A 164 5.36 -40.68 27.03
C PHE A 164 5.83 -40.86 28.49
N GLU A 165 6.58 -39.89 29.03
CA GLU A 165 7.04 -39.90 30.43
C GLU A 165 5.88 -39.62 31.41
N ASP A 166 4.81 -38.98 30.93
CA ASP A 166 3.66 -38.56 31.72
C ASP A 166 2.35 -39.02 31.05
N ALA A 167 1.81 -40.13 31.54
CA ALA A 167 0.61 -40.76 31.02
C ALA A 167 -0.63 -39.84 31.04
N ASP A 168 -0.76 -38.97 32.03
CA ASP A 168 -1.93 -38.08 32.18
C ASP A 168 -1.90 -36.92 31.16
N SER A 169 -0.73 -36.66 30.59
CA SER A 169 -0.54 -35.66 29.53
C SER A 169 -0.94 -36.16 28.14
N MET A 170 -1.02 -37.47 27.93
CA MET A 170 -1.14 -38.09 26.60
C MET A 170 -2.53 -37.94 25.99
N VAL A 171 -2.56 -37.58 24.70
CA VAL A 171 -3.77 -37.44 23.89
C VAL A 171 -3.93 -38.67 23.00
N LEU A 172 -4.29 -39.80 23.61
CA LEU A 172 -4.34 -41.10 22.93
C LEU A 172 -5.77 -41.52 22.53
N PHE A 173 -6.71 -41.43 23.48
CA PHE A 173 -8.07 -41.93 23.29
C PHE A 173 -9.04 -40.83 22.83
N PRO A 174 -10.18 -41.16 22.19
CA PRO A 174 -11.18 -40.19 21.75
C PRO A 174 -11.55 -39.12 22.80
N GLU A 175 -11.76 -39.52 24.06
CA GLU A 175 -12.06 -38.59 25.15
C GLU A 175 -10.90 -37.61 25.40
N ASN A 176 -9.64 -38.01 25.21
CA ASN A 176 -8.50 -37.09 25.35
C ASN A 176 -8.48 -36.04 24.24
N TYR A 177 -8.76 -36.44 23.00
CA TYR A 177 -8.89 -35.49 21.87
C TYR A 177 -10.01 -34.51 22.11
N LYS A 178 -11.17 -35.01 22.59
CA LYS A 178 -12.31 -34.18 22.97
C LYS A 178 -11.92 -33.14 24.03
N ASN A 179 -11.28 -33.59 25.11
CA ASN A 179 -10.86 -32.72 26.20
C ASN A 179 -9.84 -31.64 25.77
N LEU A 180 -8.94 -31.96 24.84
CA LEU A 180 -7.99 -30.99 24.29
C LEU A 180 -8.71 -29.96 23.40
N TYR A 181 -9.42 -30.41 22.36
CA TYR A 181 -9.90 -29.52 21.30
C TYR A 181 -11.25 -28.84 21.58
N GLU A 182 -12.06 -29.34 22.52
CA GLU A 182 -13.30 -28.68 22.97
C GLU A 182 -13.08 -27.73 24.16
N ASN A 183 -11.82 -27.42 24.52
CA ASN A 183 -11.46 -26.50 25.62
C ASN A 183 -12.10 -26.85 26.98
N ILE A 184 -12.28 -28.14 27.28
CA ILE A 184 -12.98 -28.58 28.49
C ILE A 184 -12.16 -28.26 29.78
N GLN A 185 -10.84 -28.11 29.66
CA GLN A 185 -9.91 -27.85 30.77
C GLN A 185 -9.07 -26.59 30.52
N LYS A 186 -8.78 -25.79 31.57
CA LYS A 186 -7.96 -24.55 31.50
C LYS A 186 -6.59 -24.75 30.84
N ASP A 187 -5.98 -25.92 31.05
CA ASP A 187 -4.69 -26.28 30.45
C ASP A 187 -4.76 -26.47 28.93
N ALA A 188 -5.87 -26.99 28.42
CA ALA A 188 -6.12 -27.14 27.00
C ALA A 188 -6.35 -25.77 26.34
N GLU A 189 -7.13 -24.90 27.01
CA GLU A 189 -7.40 -23.54 26.56
C GLU A 189 -6.11 -22.72 26.37
N HIS A 190 -5.20 -22.73 27.35
CA HIS A 190 -3.92 -22.01 27.25
C HIS A 190 -3.04 -22.56 26.11
N SER A 191 -2.96 -23.88 25.97
CA SER A 191 -2.14 -24.55 24.94
C SER A 191 -2.61 -24.23 23.53
N LEU A 192 -3.93 -24.26 23.30
CA LEU A 192 -4.53 -23.94 22.01
C LEU A 192 -4.53 -22.43 21.72
N LEU A 193 -4.61 -21.57 22.74
CA LEU A 193 -4.44 -20.13 22.58
C LEU A 193 -3.02 -19.78 22.12
N VAL A 194 -2.00 -20.39 22.72
CA VAL A 194 -0.60 -20.23 22.30
C VAL A 194 -0.40 -20.77 20.89
N LEU A 195 -0.97 -21.93 20.56
CA LEU A 195 -0.91 -22.47 19.20
C LEU A 195 -1.54 -21.51 18.19
N ARG A 196 -2.73 -20.97 18.45
CA ARG A 196 -3.38 -19.96 17.59
C ARG A 196 -2.49 -18.75 17.38
N ASN A 197 -1.89 -18.22 18.46
CA ASN A 197 -0.98 -17.08 18.39
C ASN A 197 0.25 -17.38 17.52
N ILE A 198 0.82 -18.58 17.65
CA ILE A 198 1.94 -19.02 16.80
C ILE A 198 1.51 -19.10 15.34
N VAL A 199 0.35 -19.69 15.03
CA VAL A 199 -0.15 -19.81 13.65
C VAL A 199 -0.39 -18.42 13.03
N ILE A 200 -0.90 -17.46 13.81
CA ILE A 200 -1.15 -16.07 13.37
C ILE A 200 0.15 -15.33 13.02
N ASN A 201 1.24 -15.58 13.76
CA ASN A 201 2.44 -14.73 13.74
C ASN A 201 3.69 -15.40 13.14
N LYS A 202 3.64 -16.70 12.81
CA LYS A 202 4.81 -17.45 12.35
C LYS A 202 4.49 -18.31 11.14
N SER A 203 5.42 -18.39 10.20
CA SER A 203 5.36 -19.38 9.14
C SER A 203 5.74 -20.75 9.70
N ILE A 204 4.99 -21.79 9.31
CA ILE A 204 5.15 -23.14 9.86
C ILE A 204 5.53 -24.08 8.73
N LEU A 205 6.61 -24.85 8.91
CA LEU A 205 7.02 -25.92 8.01
C LEU A 205 6.69 -27.29 8.63
N PHE A 206 5.75 -27.99 8.02
CA PHE A 206 5.32 -29.33 8.39
C PHE A 206 6.22 -30.41 7.79
N ILE A 207 6.69 -31.33 8.63
CA ILE A 207 7.61 -32.41 8.25
C ILE A 207 7.17 -33.73 8.91
N GLY A 208 6.95 -34.76 8.07
CA GLY A 208 6.53 -36.07 8.57
C GLY A 208 5.15 -36.09 9.23
N ALA A 209 4.36 -35.02 9.07
CA ALA A 209 3.00 -34.92 9.57
C ALA A 209 1.99 -35.44 8.54
N GLY A 210 1.15 -36.38 8.94
CA GLY A 210 -0.05 -36.72 8.18
C GLY A 210 -1.13 -35.71 8.49
N MET A 211 -1.64 -34.99 7.48
CA MET A 211 -2.68 -33.96 7.66
C MET A 211 -4.08 -34.55 7.92
N GLY A 212 -4.17 -35.72 8.57
CA GLY A 212 -5.41 -36.40 8.92
C GLY A 212 -6.03 -35.93 10.24
N ASP A 213 -5.32 -35.15 11.06
CA ASP A 213 -5.86 -34.53 12.27
C ASP A 213 -6.70 -33.30 11.87
N PHE A 214 -8.01 -33.51 11.73
CA PHE A 214 -8.92 -32.45 11.28
C PHE A 214 -9.01 -31.29 12.27
N GLN A 215 -8.77 -31.53 13.57
CA GLN A 215 -8.83 -30.50 14.60
C GLN A 215 -7.66 -29.52 14.45
N ILE A 216 -6.44 -30.02 14.20
CA ILE A 216 -5.29 -29.15 13.88
C ILE A 216 -5.59 -28.37 12.61
N ASN A 217 -6.04 -29.04 11.54
CA ASN A 217 -6.37 -28.38 10.27
C ASN A 217 -7.41 -27.27 10.46
N ASN A 218 -8.41 -27.48 11.32
CA ASN A 218 -9.43 -26.49 11.61
C ASN A 218 -8.88 -25.24 12.28
N ILE A 219 -7.89 -25.34 13.17
CA ILE A 219 -7.23 -24.17 13.76
C ILE A 219 -6.55 -23.32 12.67
N PHE A 220 -5.85 -23.97 11.75
CA PHE A 220 -5.19 -23.27 10.64
C PHE A 220 -6.21 -22.65 9.67
N LYS A 221 -7.31 -23.35 9.37
CA LYS A 221 -8.42 -22.80 8.58
C LYS A 221 -9.11 -21.64 9.27
N GLU A 222 -9.36 -21.75 10.58
CA GLU A 222 -9.96 -20.69 11.40
C GLU A 222 -9.10 -19.44 11.31
N VAL A 223 -7.79 -19.57 11.55
CA VAL A 223 -6.83 -18.44 11.45
C VAL A 223 -6.79 -17.89 10.02
N LYS A 224 -6.70 -18.75 9.00
CA LYS A 224 -6.73 -18.32 7.59
C LYS A 224 -8.01 -17.56 7.25
N ASN A 225 -9.17 -18.02 7.71
CA ASN A 225 -10.45 -17.37 7.47
C ASN A 225 -10.55 -16.02 8.20
N LEU A 226 -9.96 -15.92 9.40
CA LEU A 226 -9.90 -14.68 10.17
C LEU A 226 -8.95 -13.65 9.55
N GLN A 227 -7.78 -14.07 9.08
CA GLN A 227 -6.76 -13.19 8.49
C GLN A 227 -6.96 -12.93 6.99
N ARG A 228 -7.73 -13.78 6.28
CA ARG A 228 -7.97 -13.73 4.84
C ARG A 228 -6.65 -13.61 4.06
N GLU A 229 -6.43 -12.50 3.38
CA GLU A 229 -5.24 -12.24 2.53
C GLU A 229 -3.99 -11.91 3.35
N TYR A 230 -4.14 -11.54 4.63
CA TYR A 230 -3.03 -11.28 5.56
C TYR A 230 -2.54 -12.56 6.27
N ASN A 231 -3.03 -13.73 5.88
CA ASN A 231 -2.67 -15.00 6.51
C ASN A 231 -1.20 -15.35 6.25
N GLN A 232 -0.51 -15.83 7.28
CA GLN A 232 0.83 -16.35 7.14
C GLN A 232 0.84 -17.57 6.21
N LYS A 233 1.80 -17.63 5.29
CA LYS A 233 1.98 -18.84 4.47
C LYS A 233 2.63 -19.93 5.31
N HIS A 234 2.02 -21.11 5.29
CA HIS A 234 2.55 -22.32 5.90
C HIS A 234 2.93 -23.32 4.81
N PHE A 235 3.87 -24.20 5.11
CA PHE A 235 4.54 -25.05 4.13
C PHE A 235 4.53 -26.51 4.60
N ILE A 236 4.52 -27.45 3.67
CA ILE A 236 4.61 -28.88 3.99
C ILE A 236 5.52 -29.60 3.01
N ILE A 237 6.42 -30.44 3.51
CA ILE A 237 7.22 -31.34 2.66
C ILE A 237 6.43 -32.64 2.49
N THR A 238 5.99 -32.94 1.27
CA THR A 238 5.10 -34.08 0.99
C THR A 238 5.31 -34.67 -0.40
N ASN A 239 5.11 -35.98 -0.54
CA ASN A 239 5.03 -36.68 -1.82
C ASN A 239 3.58 -36.91 -2.30
N LYS A 240 2.59 -36.44 -1.52
CA LYS A 240 1.17 -36.54 -1.85
C LYS A 240 0.63 -35.17 -2.28
N PRO A 241 -0.29 -35.12 -3.25
CA PRO A 241 -1.01 -33.90 -3.57
C PRO A 241 -1.82 -33.44 -2.35
N LEU A 242 -1.93 -32.12 -2.16
CA LEU A 242 -2.80 -31.54 -1.16
C LEU A 242 -4.23 -31.51 -1.70
N ASP A 243 -5.18 -31.94 -0.87
CA ASP A 243 -6.60 -31.77 -1.18
C ASP A 243 -7.05 -30.31 -0.91
N SER A 244 -8.23 -29.94 -1.42
CA SER A 244 -8.77 -28.57 -1.29
C SER A 244 -9.02 -28.15 0.16
N SER A 245 -9.13 -29.09 1.09
CA SER A 245 -9.27 -28.82 2.51
C SER A 245 -7.92 -28.48 3.17
N LEU A 246 -6.80 -28.53 2.45
CA LEU A 246 -5.46 -28.16 2.94
C LEU A 246 -4.90 -26.94 2.21
N ASP A 247 -5.77 -26.11 1.66
CA ASP A 247 -5.43 -24.90 0.90
C ASP A 247 -4.72 -23.80 1.73
N PHE A 248 -4.55 -24.01 3.04
CA PHE A 248 -3.71 -23.18 3.92
C PHE A 248 -2.22 -23.56 3.86
N LEU A 249 -1.87 -24.66 3.19
CA LEU A 249 -0.49 -25.16 3.03
C LEU A 249 0.02 -24.96 1.60
N THR A 250 1.30 -24.63 1.51
CA THR A 250 2.08 -24.66 0.26
C THR A 250 2.94 -25.92 0.24
N ALA A 251 2.76 -26.77 -0.77
CA ALA A 251 3.48 -28.03 -0.89
C ALA A 251 4.91 -27.85 -1.44
N ILE A 252 5.88 -28.46 -0.77
CA ILE A 252 7.24 -28.71 -1.25
C ILE A 252 7.30 -30.17 -1.67
N THR A 253 7.22 -30.42 -2.97
CA THR A 253 7.04 -31.78 -3.51
C THR A 253 8.34 -32.57 -3.56
N ILE A 254 8.30 -33.76 -2.97
CA ILE A 254 9.39 -34.75 -2.98
C ILE A 254 8.93 -36.03 -3.66
N ASP A 255 9.84 -36.72 -4.34
CA ASP A 255 9.56 -38.01 -4.98
C ASP A 255 9.88 -39.16 -3.99
N GLN A 256 10.91 -38.97 -3.16
CA GLN A 256 11.35 -39.93 -2.14
C GLN A 256 11.57 -39.27 -0.78
N HIS A 257 11.25 -39.99 0.31
CA HIS A 257 11.46 -39.49 1.67
C HIS A 257 12.93 -39.15 1.99
N SER A 258 13.90 -39.77 1.30
CA SER A 258 15.32 -39.46 1.44
C SER A 258 15.69 -38.04 1.01
N GLU A 259 14.85 -37.37 0.19
CA GLU A 259 15.08 -35.99 -0.23
C GLU A 259 14.86 -34.96 0.89
N ILE A 260 14.13 -35.31 1.95
CA ILE A 260 13.87 -34.41 3.08
C ILE A 260 15.19 -33.88 3.64
N ASP A 261 16.18 -34.75 3.84
CA ASP A 261 17.48 -34.37 4.42
C ASP A 261 18.20 -33.33 3.55
N SER A 262 18.19 -33.52 2.23
CA SER A 262 18.80 -32.57 1.27
C SER A 262 18.05 -31.23 1.20
N ILE A 263 16.72 -31.24 1.33
CA ILE A 263 15.92 -30.01 1.41
C ILE A 263 16.27 -29.25 2.69
N ILE A 264 16.35 -29.93 3.83
CA ILE A 264 16.73 -29.29 5.10
C ILE A 264 18.14 -28.71 5.03
N ASP A 265 19.11 -29.42 4.43
CA ASP A 265 20.46 -28.88 4.20
C ASP A 265 20.43 -27.60 3.36
N SER A 266 19.57 -27.55 2.34
CA SER A 266 19.39 -26.36 1.50
C SER A 266 18.79 -25.19 2.30
N LEU A 267 17.79 -25.45 3.16
CA LEU A 267 17.19 -24.43 4.02
C LEU A 267 18.17 -23.92 5.09
N ILE A 268 19.03 -24.79 5.63
CA ILE A 268 20.10 -24.39 6.55
C ILE A 268 21.14 -23.52 5.82
N SER A 269 21.48 -23.83 4.56
CA SER A 269 22.36 -22.97 3.76
C SER A 269 21.78 -21.57 3.58
N ILE A 270 20.48 -21.49 3.24
CA ILE A 270 19.76 -20.21 3.12
C ILE A 270 19.80 -19.44 4.43
N LYS A 271 19.53 -20.11 5.56
CA LYS A 271 19.62 -19.48 6.89
C LYS A 271 21.01 -18.93 7.18
N LYS A 272 22.06 -19.70 6.88
CA LYS A 272 23.45 -19.25 7.05
C LYS A 272 23.80 -18.10 6.11
N GLU A 273 23.30 -18.11 4.88
CA GLU A 273 23.47 -17.00 3.94
C GLU A 273 22.74 -15.74 4.41
N ALA A 274 21.55 -15.86 5.00
CA ALA A 274 20.85 -14.74 5.63
C ALA A 274 21.62 -14.20 6.83
N GLU A 275 22.08 -15.08 7.74
CA GLU A 275 22.90 -14.72 8.89
C GLU A 275 24.26 -14.08 8.48
N ASN A 276 24.79 -14.42 7.30
CA ASN A 276 26.04 -13.86 6.77
C ASN A 276 25.84 -12.58 5.92
N ASN A 277 24.74 -12.47 5.19
CA ASN A 277 24.37 -11.26 4.43
C ASN A 277 23.83 -10.16 5.34
N ASP A 278 23.35 -10.52 6.53
CA ASP A 278 22.83 -9.63 7.57
C ASP A 278 23.76 -9.55 8.80
N GLU A 279 25.06 -9.83 8.64
CA GLU A 279 26.02 -9.18 9.54
C GLU A 279 26.07 -7.70 9.19
N SER A 280 25.12 -6.95 9.74
CA SER A 280 25.16 -5.50 9.69
C SER A 280 26.53 -5.04 10.23
N LYS A 281 27.07 -3.96 9.66
CA LYS A 281 28.32 -3.36 10.18
C LYS A 281 28.25 -3.15 11.70
N GLU A 282 27.07 -2.87 12.23
CA GLU A 282 26.79 -2.73 13.66
C GLU A 282 26.98 -4.06 14.43
N VAL A 283 26.45 -5.18 13.94
CA VAL A 283 26.66 -6.51 14.54
C VAL A 283 28.14 -6.87 14.56
N THR A 284 28.87 -6.62 13.47
CA THR A 284 30.33 -6.87 13.43
C THR A 284 31.09 -5.98 14.43
N VAL A 285 30.69 -4.72 14.58
CA VAL A 285 31.29 -3.80 15.58
C VAL A 285 31.01 -4.26 17.00
N LEU A 286 29.77 -4.64 17.31
CA LEU A 286 29.38 -5.17 18.62
C LEU A 286 30.14 -6.46 18.97
N LYS A 287 30.27 -7.40 18.03
CA LYS A 287 31.09 -8.62 18.23
C LYS A 287 32.54 -8.30 18.55
N LYS A 288 33.15 -7.35 17.82
CA LYS A 288 34.54 -6.90 18.10
C LYS A 288 34.68 -6.21 19.46
N GLN A 289 33.70 -5.40 19.86
CA GLN A 289 33.67 -4.78 21.18
C GLN A 289 33.55 -5.84 22.28
N LEU A 290 32.71 -6.87 22.08
CA LEU A 290 32.54 -7.99 23.00
C LEU A 290 33.84 -8.77 23.16
N GLU A 291 34.49 -9.19 22.06
CA GLU A 291 35.78 -9.88 22.09
C GLU A 291 36.87 -9.07 22.81
N LYS A 292 36.94 -7.76 22.53
CA LYS A 292 37.89 -6.85 23.19
C LYS A 292 37.61 -6.77 24.70
N ALA A 293 36.36 -6.63 25.10
CA ALA A 293 35.97 -6.57 26.50
C ALA A 293 36.28 -7.88 27.24
N GLU A 294 35.97 -9.04 26.64
CA GLU A 294 36.29 -10.36 27.19
C GLU A 294 37.79 -10.55 27.41
N LYS A 295 38.61 -10.14 26.44
CA LYS A 295 40.07 -10.17 26.56
C LYS A 295 40.56 -9.30 27.73
N MET A 296 40.06 -8.08 27.85
CA MET A 296 40.42 -7.18 28.94
C MET A 296 39.97 -7.72 30.31
N ILE A 297 38.80 -8.36 30.39
CA ILE A 297 38.31 -9.00 31.62
C ILE A 297 39.26 -10.11 32.07
N GLU A 298 39.78 -10.92 31.15
CA GLU A 298 40.72 -12.00 31.46
C GLU A 298 42.09 -11.44 31.89
N GLU A 299 42.59 -10.37 31.23
CA GLU A 299 43.82 -9.67 31.63
C GLU A 299 43.73 -9.09 33.06
N LEU A 300 42.54 -8.62 33.46
CA LEU A 300 42.29 -8.06 34.79
C LEU A 300 41.92 -9.10 35.86
N LYS A 301 41.87 -10.39 35.52
CA LYS A 301 41.32 -11.46 36.39
C LYS A 301 41.98 -11.59 37.75
N ASN A 302 43.30 -11.37 37.82
CA ASN A 302 44.11 -11.54 39.03
C ASN A 302 44.53 -10.19 39.66
N THR A 303 43.88 -9.09 39.29
CA THR A 303 44.19 -7.77 39.89
C THR A 303 43.69 -7.69 41.33
N SER A 304 44.48 -7.08 42.21
CA SER A 304 44.09 -6.71 43.58
C SER A 304 43.90 -5.19 43.76
N ASN A 305 44.14 -4.42 42.69
CA ASN A 305 43.92 -2.98 42.69
C ASN A 305 42.41 -2.67 42.57
N LYS A 306 41.90 -1.82 43.47
CA LYS A 306 40.47 -1.47 43.56
C LYS A 306 39.91 -0.87 42.27
N ASP A 307 40.63 0.06 41.65
CA ASP A 307 40.17 0.74 40.43
C ASP A 307 40.12 -0.23 39.25
N LYS A 308 41.11 -1.12 39.15
CA LYS A 308 41.13 -2.21 38.16
C LYS A 308 40.04 -3.25 38.41
N LEU A 309 39.63 -3.46 39.66
CA LEU A 309 38.52 -4.35 40.00
C LEU A 309 37.17 -3.75 39.56
N LEU A 310 36.97 -2.44 39.80
CA LEU A 310 35.81 -1.71 39.32
C LEU A 310 35.75 -1.70 37.79
N GLU A 311 36.89 -1.47 37.12
CA GLU A 311 36.99 -1.54 35.66
C GLU A 311 36.64 -2.94 35.12
N ARG A 312 37.15 -3.99 35.74
CA ARG A 312 36.81 -5.37 35.36
C ARG A 312 35.32 -5.65 35.51
N GLU A 313 34.71 -5.18 36.60
CA GLU A 313 33.29 -5.41 36.85
C GLU A 313 32.42 -4.60 35.88
N ALA A 314 32.78 -3.33 35.62
CA ALA A 314 32.14 -2.50 34.59
C ALA A 314 32.19 -3.18 33.21
N LEU A 315 33.34 -3.74 32.83
CA LEU A 315 33.48 -4.47 31.56
C LEU A 315 32.60 -5.71 31.48
N LYS A 316 32.37 -6.44 32.58
CA LYS A 316 31.43 -7.59 32.57
C LYS A 316 29.99 -7.14 32.30
N TYR A 317 29.55 -6.07 32.96
CA TYR A 317 28.23 -5.48 32.71
C TYR A 317 28.13 -4.96 31.28
N PHE A 318 29.17 -4.27 30.77
CA PHE A 318 29.24 -3.85 29.38
C PHE A 318 29.14 -5.03 28.39
N SER A 319 29.92 -6.11 28.60
CA SER A 319 29.85 -7.32 27.75
C SER A 319 28.47 -7.97 27.76
N LYS A 320 27.78 -8.02 28.91
CA LYS A 320 26.39 -8.48 28.98
C LYS A 320 25.44 -7.57 28.23
N GLY A 321 25.61 -6.25 28.38
CA GLY A 321 24.86 -5.24 27.62
C GLY A 321 25.00 -5.46 26.12
N VAL A 322 26.24 -5.61 25.62
CA VAL A 322 26.53 -5.92 24.22
C VAL A 322 25.88 -7.23 23.78
N GLY A 323 25.91 -8.27 24.63
CA GLY A 323 25.24 -9.54 24.37
C GLY A 323 23.70 -9.40 24.23
N HIS A 324 23.09 -8.55 25.05
CA HIS A 324 21.66 -8.22 24.94
C HIS A 324 21.36 -7.38 23.70
N SER A 325 22.22 -6.42 23.32
CA SER A 325 22.08 -5.66 22.07
C SER A 325 22.16 -6.57 20.84
N LEU A 326 23.11 -7.52 20.81
CA LEU A 326 23.22 -8.56 19.78
C LEU A 326 22.00 -9.49 19.75
N SER A 327 21.28 -9.60 20.85
CA SER A 327 20.05 -10.39 20.99
C SER A 327 18.77 -9.57 20.73
N SER A 328 18.90 -8.30 20.32
CA SER A 328 17.80 -7.35 20.13
C SER A 328 16.94 -7.14 21.39
N GLU A 329 17.57 -7.10 22.57
CA GLU A 329 16.92 -6.87 23.87
C GLU A 329 17.30 -5.50 24.48
N PRO A 330 16.87 -4.37 23.89
CA PRO A 330 17.39 -3.03 24.20
C PRO A 330 17.17 -2.59 25.65
N ILE A 331 16.07 -3.03 26.29
CA ILE A 331 15.77 -2.70 27.69
C ILE A 331 16.71 -3.42 28.65
N LYS A 332 17.04 -4.69 28.37
CA LYS A 332 18.02 -5.44 29.17
C LYS A 332 19.43 -4.91 28.93
N ALA A 333 19.76 -4.59 27.68
CA ALA A 333 21.02 -3.98 27.33
C ALA A 333 21.22 -2.65 28.07
N ALA A 334 20.22 -1.75 28.03
CA ALA A 334 20.21 -0.48 28.75
C ALA A 334 20.52 -0.64 30.24
N LYS A 335 19.88 -1.62 30.91
CA LYS A 335 20.10 -1.88 32.34
C LYS A 335 21.54 -2.35 32.63
N GLU A 336 22.09 -3.22 31.80
CA GLU A 336 23.48 -3.66 31.97
C GLU A 336 24.47 -2.53 31.65
N TYR A 337 24.18 -1.66 30.65
CA TYR A 337 24.97 -0.46 30.39
C TYR A 337 24.91 0.55 31.54
N GLU A 338 23.75 0.72 32.17
CA GLU A 338 23.58 1.55 33.36
C GLU A 338 24.50 1.07 34.49
N TYR A 339 24.47 -0.23 34.83
CA TYR A 339 25.38 -0.80 35.83
C TYR A 339 26.86 -0.66 35.46
N ALA A 340 27.21 -0.79 34.17
CA ALA A 340 28.57 -0.55 33.71
C ALA A 340 29.01 0.91 33.96
N LEU A 341 28.13 1.86 33.71
CA LEU A 341 28.38 3.30 33.86
C LEU A 341 28.38 3.78 35.32
N GLU A 342 27.63 3.14 36.21
CA GLU A 342 27.73 3.38 37.67
C GLU A 342 29.14 3.06 38.20
N LEU A 343 29.76 2.02 37.65
CA LEU A 343 31.09 1.56 38.05
C LEU A 343 32.21 2.31 37.30
N LYS A 344 31.97 2.69 36.05
CA LYS A 344 32.92 3.41 35.19
C LYS A 344 32.18 4.45 34.33
N PRO A 345 32.01 5.70 34.84
CA PRO A 345 31.21 6.73 34.16
C PRO A 345 31.78 7.22 32.82
N ASP A 346 33.06 7.01 32.55
CA ASP A 346 33.76 7.44 31.34
C ASP A 346 33.76 6.37 30.21
N LEU A 347 32.94 5.33 30.33
CA LEU A 347 32.82 4.27 29.33
C LEU A 347 31.94 4.70 28.14
N HIS A 348 32.52 5.52 27.25
CA HIS A 348 31.82 6.05 26.07
C HIS A 348 31.23 4.96 25.16
N GLU A 349 31.83 3.77 25.05
CA GLU A 349 31.25 2.67 24.26
C GLU A 349 29.89 2.20 24.80
N ALA A 350 29.71 2.18 26.13
CA ALA A 350 28.42 1.83 26.75
C ALA A 350 27.37 2.89 26.48
N LEU A 351 27.73 4.18 26.57
CA LEU A 351 26.82 5.30 26.26
C LEU A 351 26.41 5.30 24.78
N TYR A 352 27.38 5.08 23.87
CA TYR A 352 27.12 4.98 22.44
C TYR A 352 26.18 3.82 22.11
N ASN A 353 26.46 2.61 22.60
CA ASN A 353 25.61 1.45 22.34
C ASN A 353 24.21 1.61 22.96
N TRP A 354 24.13 2.17 24.18
CA TRP A 354 22.85 2.46 24.81
C TRP A 354 22.02 3.47 24.01
N GLY A 355 22.65 4.56 23.54
CA GLY A 355 21.98 5.53 22.67
C GLY A 355 21.47 4.89 21.37
N THR A 356 22.26 4.02 20.74
CA THR A 356 21.87 3.29 19.52
C THR A 356 20.70 2.34 19.77
N ASP A 357 20.71 1.58 20.87
CA ASP A 357 19.63 0.66 21.22
C ASP A 357 18.31 1.41 21.50
N LEU A 358 18.39 2.54 22.21
CA LEU A 358 17.23 3.40 22.45
C LEU A 358 16.70 4.02 21.15
N GLY A 359 17.57 4.55 20.30
CA GLY A 359 17.17 5.13 19.01
C GLY A 359 16.57 4.09 18.06
N ASN A 360 17.07 2.86 18.07
CA ASN A 360 16.49 1.74 17.31
C ASN A 360 15.15 1.30 17.89
N LEU A 361 14.99 1.30 19.21
CA LEU A 361 13.70 1.06 19.86
C LEU A 361 12.69 2.17 19.53
N ALA A 362 13.12 3.44 19.51
CA ALA A 362 12.27 4.58 19.18
C ALA A 362 11.66 4.48 17.77
N LYS A 363 12.41 3.96 16.78
CA LYS A 363 11.94 3.76 15.39
C LYS A 363 10.72 2.84 15.29
N VAL A 364 10.54 1.91 16.22
CA VAL A 364 9.44 0.93 16.21
C VAL A 364 8.32 1.29 17.19
N LYS A 365 8.44 2.43 17.88
CA LYS A 365 7.43 3.00 18.77
C LYS A 365 6.71 4.15 18.07
N GLU A 366 5.59 4.56 18.63
CA GLU A 366 4.77 5.64 18.09
C GLU A 366 4.48 6.71 19.16
N GLY A 367 4.21 7.95 18.69
CA GLY A 367 3.81 9.06 19.54
C GLY A 367 4.83 9.44 20.62
N ALA A 368 4.33 9.75 21.81
CA ALA A 368 5.13 10.26 22.92
C ALA A 368 6.22 9.27 23.40
N GLU A 369 5.95 7.96 23.34
CA GLU A 369 6.92 6.93 23.73
C GLU A 369 8.15 6.96 22.81
N ALA A 370 7.94 7.08 21.50
CA ALA A 370 9.04 7.19 20.54
C ALA A 370 9.87 8.46 20.77
N GLU A 371 9.20 9.58 21.03
CA GLU A 371 9.87 10.86 21.28
C GLU A 371 10.73 10.83 22.56
N GLU A 372 10.21 10.26 23.64
CA GLU A 372 10.95 10.11 24.90
C GLU A 372 12.21 9.27 24.70
N LEU A 373 12.09 8.14 24.00
CA LEU A 373 13.22 7.27 23.67
C LEU A 373 14.27 7.96 22.79
N TYR A 374 13.84 8.77 21.82
CA TYR A 374 14.77 9.58 21.02
C TYR A 374 15.51 10.61 21.88
N ARG A 375 14.79 11.33 22.76
CA ARG A 375 15.41 12.32 23.66
C ARG A 375 16.39 11.67 24.63
N GLU A 376 16.06 10.49 25.16
CA GLU A 376 17.00 9.74 26.00
C GLU A 376 18.23 9.31 25.20
N ALA A 377 18.05 8.78 23.99
CA ALA A 377 19.14 8.41 23.11
C ALA A 377 20.10 9.59 22.84
N PHE A 378 19.55 10.78 22.55
CA PHE A 378 20.33 12.00 22.33
C PHE A 378 21.19 12.35 23.55
N GLY A 379 20.63 12.24 24.76
CA GLY A 379 21.37 12.47 26.00
C GLY A 379 22.52 11.46 26.22
N LYS A 380 22.39 10.21 25.74
CA LYS A 380 23.52 9.25 25.78
C LYS A 380 24.60 9.60 24.76
N PHE A 381 24.21 9.98 23.53
CA PHE A 381 25.17 10.39 22.51
C PHE A 381 25.92 11.66 22.91
N GLU A 382 25.24 12.63 23.51
CA GLU A 382 25.86 13.85 24.04
C GLU A 382 26.99 13.51 25.02
N LYS A 383 26.68 12.74 26.07
CA LYS A 383 27.67 12.30 27.06
C LYS A 383 28.81 11.48 26.44
N ALA A 384 28.51 10.60 25.48
CA ALA A 384 29.52 9.81 24.79
C ALA A 384 30.52 10.71 24.03
N VAL A 385 30.03 11.76 23.36
CA VAL A 385 30.84 12.73 22.61
C VAL A 385 31.57 13.70 23.54
N GLU A 386 31.00 14.05 24.71
CA GLU A 386 31.72 14.83 25.74
C GLU A 386 32.96 14.09 26.25
N ILE A 387 32.85 12.78 26.48
CA ILE A 387 33.98 11.93 26.90
C ILE A 387 34.96 11.73 25.75
N LYS A 388 34.44 11.51 24.53
CA LYS A 388 35.23 11.23 23.33
C LYS A 388 34.77 12.08 22.14
N PRO A 389 35.35 13.29 21.96
CA PRO A 389 34.91 14.23 20.92
C PRO A 389 35.08 13.74 19.48
N ASP A 390 35.99 12.80 19.22
CA ASP A 390 36.28 12.24 17.89
C ASP A 390 35.42 10.99 17.55
N LEU A 391 34.35 10.72 18.31
CA LEU A 391 33.44 9.59 18.09
C LEU A 391 32.43 9.87 16.96
N HIS A 392 32.90 9.87 15.72
CA HIS A 392 32.08 10.15 14.54
C HIS A 392 30.88 9.21 14.38
N GLU A 393 30.95 7.94 14.84
CA GLU A 393 29.82 7.01 14.80
C GLU A 393 28.64 7.49 15.67
N ALA A 394 28.93 8.05 16.85
CA ALA A 394 27.89 8.60 17.73
C ALA A 394 27.25 9.84 17.11
N LEU A 395 28.05 10.73 16.50
CA LEU A 395 27.55 11.91 15.80
C LEU A 395 26.68 11.53 14.59
N TYR A 396 27.11 10.54 13.80
CA TYR A 396 26.34 10.03 12.68
C TYR A 396 24.99 9.42 13.11
N ASN A 397 25.00 8.57 14.14
CA ASN A 397 23.78 7.95 14.66
C ASN A 397 22.85 9.01 15.27
N TRP A 398 23.39 9.94 16.07
CA TRP A 398 22.64 11.04 16.64
C TRP A 398 21.96 11.88 15.56
N GLY A 399 22.70 12.31 14.52
CA GLY A 399 22.12 13.05 13.39
C GLY A 399 21.03 12.25 12.66
N THR A 400 21.22 10.94 12.49
CA THR A 400 20.23 10.05 11.85
C THR A 400 18.94 9.96 12.67
N TYR A 401 19.05 9.81 13.99
CA TYR A 401 17.88 9.74 14.87
C TYR A 401 17.17 11.11 15.02
N LEU A 402 17.91 12.22 15.05
CA LEU A 402 17.34 13.58 14.95
C LEU A 402 16.51 13.74 13.66
N GLY A 403 17.08 13.35 12.52
CA GLY A 403 16.38 13.39 11.24
C GLY A 403 15.15 12.47 11.18
N ASN A 404 15.17 11.34 11.88
CA ASN A 404 14.00 10.45 11.98
C ASN A 404 12.89 11.05 12.84
N LEU A 405 13.24 11.70 13.95
CA LEU A 405 12.28 12.45 14.76
C LEU A 405 11.71 13.64 13.97
N ALA A 406 12.55 14.36 13.21
CA ALA A 406 12.12 15.49 12.38
C ALA A 406 11.06 15.10 11.34
N LYS A 407 11.15 13.89 10.75
CA LYS A 407 10.17 13.37 9.77
C LYS A 407 8.75 13.21 10.30
N VAL A 408 8.59 13.02 11.61
CA VAL A 408 7.28 12.84 12.26
C VAL A 408 6.81 14.09 12.99
N LYS A 409 7.56 15.19 12.89
CA LYS A 409 7.22 16.51 13.41
C LYS A 409 6.81 17.43 12.27
N GLU A 410 6.20 18.55 12.61
CA GLU A 410 5.74 19.56 11.65
C GLU A 410 6.24 20.97 12.02
N GLY A 411 6.30 21.85 11.03
CA GLY A 411 6.63 23.25 11.21
C GLY A 411 8.03 23.50 11.79
N ALA A 412 8.13 24.46 12.69
CA ALA A 412 9.40 24.94 13.24
C ALA A 412 10.18 23.87 14.02
N GLU A 413 9.48 22.97 14.72
CA GLU A 413 10.12 21.89 15.48
C GLU A 413 10.84 20.90 14.54
N ALA A 414 10.20 20.53 13.42
CA ALA A 414 10.83 19.66 12.42
C ALA A 414 12.08 20.32 11.81
N GLU A 415 11.99 21.62 11.49
CA GLU A 415 13.11 22.37 10.94
C GLU A 415 14.30 22.45 11.90
N GLU A 416 14.06 22.75 13.18
CA GLU A 416 15.10 22.79 14.21
C GLU A 416 15.82 21.43 14.32
N LEU A 417 15.05 20.33 14.38
CA LEU A 417 15.60 18.98 14.43
C LEU A 417 16.42 18.61 13.18
N TYR A 418 15.98 19.02 11.98
CA TYR A 418 16.78 18.85 10.76
C TYR A 418 18.09 19.64 10.82
N ARG A 419 18.06 20.90 11.26
CA ARG A 419 19.26 21.74 11.37
C ARG A 419 20.23 21.18 12.42
N GLU A 420 19.73 20.69 13.55
CA GLU A 420 20.55 19.97 14.53
C GLU A 420 21.19 18.72 13.92
N ALA A 421 20.41 17.92 13.18
CA ALA A 421 20.92 16.72 12.51
C ALA A 421 22.07 17.07 11.55
N PHE A 422 21.92 18.13 10.75
CA PHE A 422 22.97 18.61 9.84
C PHE A 422 24.24 19.00 10.59
N GLY A 423 24.12 19.70 11.72
CA GLY A 423 25.26 20.03 12.57
C GLY A 423 25.98 18.80 13.14
N LYS A 424 25.26 17.69 13.42
CA LYS A 424 25.91 16.43 13.81
C LYS A 424 26.61 15.74 12.63
N PHE A 425 26.00 15.74 11.46
CA PHE A 425 26.61 15.18 10.25
C PHE A 425 27.85 15.96 9.82
N GLU A 426 27.82 17.29 9.90
CA GLU A 426 28.97 18.14 9.61
C GLU A 426 30.17 17.75 10.49
N LYS A 427 30.00 17.73 11.81
CA LYS A 427 31.04 17.29 12.75
C LYS A 427 31.53 15.86 12.49
N ALA A 428 30.63 14.94 12.17
CA ALA A 428 31.00 13.56 11.84
C ALA A 428 31.88 13.48 10.58
N VAL A 429 31.56 14.28 9.55
CA VAL A 429 32.34 14.36 8.30
C VAL A 429 33.67 15.08 8.50
N GLU A 430 33.73 16.11 9.36
CA GLU A 430 35.00 16.77 9.73
C GLU A 430 36.00 15.79 10.36
N ILE A 431 35.52 14.93 11.25
CA ILE A 431 36.34 13.89 11.89
C ILE A 431 36.69 12.79 10.89
N LYS A 432 35.72 12.37 10.07
CA LYS A 432 35.90 11.27 9.11
C LYS A 432 35.26 11.58 7.75
N PRO A 433 36.03 12.18 6.82
CA PRO A 433 35.51 12.62 5.52
C PRO A 433 35.10 11.49 4.56
N ASP A 434 35.62 10.27 4.74
CA ASP A 434 35.40 9.12 3.86
C ASP A 434 34.15 8.28 4.23
N LYS A 435 33.24 8.83 5.05
CA LYS A 435 31.99 8.17 5.43
C LYS A 435 30.84 8.53 4.50
N HIS A 436 30.72 7.78 3.40
CA HIS A 436 29.65 7.93 2.41
C HIS A 436 28.24 7.78 3.01
N ASP A 437 28.04 6.90 4.01
CA ASP A 437 26.74 6.70 4.66
C ASP A 437 26.24 7.99 5.38
N THR A 438 27.16 8.77 5.96
CA THR A 438 26.86 10.05 6.61
C THR A 438 26.43 11.12 5.61
N LEU A 439 27.16 11.25 4.50
CA LEU A 439 26.83 12.18 3.42
C LEU A 439 25.50 11.82 2.75
N TYR A 440 25.26 10.53 2.51
CA TYR A 440 24.00 10.03 1.96
C TYR A 440 22.79 10.38 2.86
N ASN A 441 22.89 10.13 4.17
CA ASN A 441 21.81 10.47 5.10
C ASN A 441 21.61 11.98 5.19
N TRP A 442 22.70 12.76 5.24
CA TRP A 442 22.62 14.22 5.24
C TRP A 442 21.88 14.74 4.01
N GLY A 443 22.27 14.30 2.80
CA GLY A 443 21.56 14.65 1.56
C GLY A 443 20.07 14.28 1.60
N THR A 444 19.76 13.08 2.10
CA THR A 444 18.37 12.61 2.23
C THR A 444 17.54 13.50 3.16
N TYR A 445 18.10 13.95 4.29
CA TYR A 445 17.38 14.81 5.23
C TYR A 445 17.30 16.27 4.74
N LEU A 446 18.30 16.75 3.99
CA LEU A 446 18.21 18.03 3.26
C LEU A 446 17.05 18.02 2.26
N GLY A 447 16.92 16.96 1.47
CA GLY A 447 15.80 16.79 0.54
C GLY A 447 14.43 16.72 1.25
N ASN A 448 14.35 16.12 2.43
CA ASN A 448 13.11 16.12 3.22
C ASN A 448 12.75 17.52 3.75
N LEU A 449 13.73 18.30 4.22
CA LEU A 449 13.48 19.69 4.60
C LEU A 449 13.09 20.53 3.39
N ALA A 450 13.74 20.33 2.24
CA ALA A 450 13.44 21.05 0.99
C ALA A 450 11.98 20.86 0.54
N LYS A 451 11.41 19.66 0.70
CA LYS A 451 10.00 19.37 0.40
C LYS A 451 9.01 20.15 1.26
N ALA A 452 9.41 20.55 2.47
CA ALA A 452 8.60 21.33 3.40
C ALA A 452 8.78 22.84 3.22
N LYS A 453 9.64 23.27 2.28
CA LYS A 453 9.93 24.67 1.96
C LYS A 453 9.42 25.02 0.57
N GLU A 454 9.35 26.32 0.30
CA GLU A 454 8.92 26.85 -1.00
C GLU A 454 9.96 27.85 -1.54
N GLY A 455 9.92 28.08 -2.86
CA GLY A 455 10.75 29.08 -3.53
C GLY A 455 12.26 28.84 -3.41
N SER A 456 13.01 29.92 -3.21
CA SER A 456 14.48 29.89 -3.22
C SER A 456 15.10 29.04 -2.10
N GLU A 457 14.45 28.96 -0.94
CA GLU A 457 14.96 28.17 0.19
C GLU A 457 14.90 26.67 -0.14
N ALA A 458 13.79 26.20 -0.72
CA ALA A 458 13.67 24.81 -1.17
C ALA A 458 14.73 24.47 -2.24
N GLU A 459 14.96 25.37 -3.19
CA GLU A 459 15.96 25.19 -4.23
C GLU A 459 17.38 25.08 -3.66
N GLU A 460 17.77 25.96 -2.74
CA GLU A 460 19.08 25.91 -2.10
C GLU A 460 19.30 24.57 -1.37
N LEU A 461 18.30 24.12 -0.63
CA LEU A 461 18.35 22.85 0.10
C LEU A 461 18.46 21.64 -0.84
N TYR A 462 17.72 21.62 -1.96
CA TYR A 462 17.87 20.56 -2.97
C TYR A 462 19.26 20.56 -3.59
N ARG A 463 19.80 21.74 -3.94
CA ARG A 463 21.16 21.85 -4.49
C ARG A 463 22.22 21.41 -3.47
N GLU A 464 22.05 21.71 -2.19
CA GLU A 464 22.92 21.19 -1.14
C GLU A 464 22.82 19.66 -1.04
N ALA A 465 21.60 19.10 -1.07
CA ALA A 465 21.38 17.66 -1.07
C ALA A 465 22.11 16.96 -2.23
N PHE A 466 22.02 17.53 -3.45
CA PHE A 466 22.75 17.03 -4.62
C PHE A 466 24.25 16.96 -4.38
N GLY A 467 24.83 18.01 -3.79
CA GLY A 467 26.25 18.03 -3.44
C GLY A 467 26.64 16.98 -2.40
N LYS A 468 25.76 16.63 -1.45
CA LYS A 468 26.04 15.52 -0.52
C LYS A 468 25.94 14.16 -1.20
N PHE A 469 24.95 13.96 -2.07
CA PHE A 469 24.82 12.72 -2.85
C PHE A 469 26.01 12.52 -3.78
N GLU A 470 26.46 13.56 -4.47
CA GLU A 470 27.65 13.54 -5.33
C GLU A 470 28.88 13.07 -4.56
N LYS A 471 29.20 13.71 -3.44
CA LYS A 471 30.32 13.29 -2.58
C LYS A 471 30.17 11.86 -2.05
N ALA A 472 28.95 11.45 -1.70
CA ALA A 472 28.70 10.08 -1.24
C ALA A 472 29.02 9.05 -2.33
N VAL A 473 28.63 9.30 -3.58
CA VAL A 473 28.91 8.38 -4.70
C VAL A 473 30.35 8.48 -5.23
N GLU A 474 31.03 9.61 -5.05
CA GLU A 474 32.49 9.71 -5.30
C GLU A 474 33.28 8.78 -4.36
N ILE A 475 32.90 8.72 -3.08
CA ILE A 475 33.53 7.84 -2.09
C ILE A 475 33.10 6.39 -2.31
N LYS A 476 31.81 6.14 -2.58
CA LYS A 476 31.25 4.81 -2.82
C LYS A 476 30.44 4.78 -4.12
N PRO A 477 31.07 4.45 -5.27
CA PRO A 477 30.42 4.48 -6.58
C PRO A 477 29.25 3.51 -6.77
N ASP A 478 29.16 2.46 -5.95
CA ASP A 478 28.09 1.46 -5.96
C ASP A 478 26.95 1.77 -4.96
N LYS A 479 26.88 2.99 -4.40
CA LYS A 479 25.79 3.43 -3.51
C LYS A 479 24.52 3.81 -4.31
N HIS A 480 23.81 2.79 -4.80
CA HIS A 480 22.60 2.95 -5.61
C HIS A 480 21.47 3.75 -4.91
N GLU A 481 21.36 3.69 -3.58
CA GLU A 481 20.37 4.43 -2.80
C GLU A 481 20.58 5.95 -2.92
N ALA A 482 21.84 6.40 -3.01
CA ALA A 482 22.18 7.80 -3.19
C ALA A 482 21.76 8.28 -4.59
N PHE A 483 21.98 7.48 -5.63
CA PHE A 483 21.50 7.80 -6.99
C PHE A 483 19.97 7.84 -7.05
N ASN A 484 19.28 6.89 -6.42
CA ASN A 484 17.82 6.91 -6.38
C ASN A 484 17.26 8.16 -5.68
N ASN A 485 17.77 8.49 -4.49
CA ASN A 485 17.29 9.66 -3.75
C ASN A 485 17.65 10.98 -4.45
N TRP A 486 18.82 11.04 -5.08
CA TRP A 486 19.19 12.18 -5.91
C TRP A 486 18.21 12.37 -7.09
N GLY A 487 17.86 11.29 -7.79
CA GLY A 487 16.84 11.35 -8.84
C GLY A 487 15.47 11.82 -8.35
N ILE A 488 15.05 11.37 -7.16
CA ILE A 488 13.80 11.83 -6.52
C ILE A 488 13.85 13.34 -6.26
N ASP A 489 14.94 13.84 -5.68
CA ASP A 489 15.06 15.24 -5.30
C ASP A 489 15.21 16.16 -6.53
N LEU A 490 15.88 15.71 -7.59
CA LEU A 490 15.87 16.38 -8.91
C LEU A 490 14.45 16.48 -9.48
N GLY A 491 13.69 15.40 -9.41
CA GLY A 491 12.29 15.39 -9.86
C GLY A 491 11.37 16.28 -9.02
N ASN A 492 11.63 16.44 -7.72
CA ASN A 492 10.86 17.37 -6.88
C ASN A 492 11.22 18.82 -7.17
N LEU A 493 12.50 19.14 -7.38
CA LEU A 493 12.90 20.47 -7.83
C LEU A 493 12.31 20.79 -9.21
N ALA A 494 12.29 19.82 -10.14
CA ALA A 494 11.71 20.00 -11.47
C ALA A 494 10.23 20.42 -11.42
N LYS A 495 9.44 19.87 -10.48
CA LYS A 495 8.03 20.26 -10.28
C LYS A 495 7.84 21.70 -9.81
N ALA A 496 8.85 22.30 -9.20
CA ALA A 496 8.83 23.69 -8.75
C ALA A 496 9.39 24.67 -9.81
N LYS A 497 9.81 24.14 -10.97
CA LYS A 497 10.35 24.91 -12.10
C LYS A 497 9.41 24.82 -13.28
N GLU A 498 9.59 25.72 -14.24
CA GLU A 498 8.80 25.76 -15.48
C GLU A 498 9.73 25.74 -16.70
N GLY A 499 9.17 25.33 -17.84
CA GLY A 499 9.87 25.34 -19.13
C GLY A 499 11.12 24.47 -19.16
N SER A 500 12.17 24.94 -19.84
CA SER A 500 13.36 24.14 -20.14
C SER A 500 14.17 23.71 -18.91
N GLU A 501 14.14 24.49 -17.82
CA GLU A 501 14.85 24.14 -16.58
C GLU A 501 14.22 22.89 -15.93
N ALA A 502 12.89 22.83 -15.87
CA ALA A 502 12.16 21.67 -15.36
C ALA A 502 12.47 20.40 -16.18
N GLU A 503 12.54 20.54 -17.51
CA GLU A 503 12.85 19.44 -18.41
C GLU A 503 14.28 18.92 -18.24
N GLU A 504 15.27 19.82 -18.09
CA GLU A 504 16.66 19.46 -17.85
C GLU A 504 16.81 18.68 -16.54
N LEU A 505 16.19 19.17 -15.46
CA LEU A 505 16.18 18.50 -14.16
C LEU A 505 15.52 17.11 -14.21
N CYS A 506 14.42 16.97 -14.96
CA CYS A 506 13.80 15.66 -15.21
C CYS A 506 14.75 14.71 -15.95
N ARG A 507 15.44 15.18 -16.98
CA ARG A 507 16.43 14.36 -17.73
C ARG A 507 17.61 13.96 -16.85
N GLU A 508 18.11 14.87 -16.01
CA GLU A 508 19.13 14.53 -15.01
C GLU A 508 18.63 13.46 -14.04
N ALA A 509 17.39 13.59 -13.55
CA ALA A 509 16.78 12.60 -12.66
C ALA A 509 16.75 11.21 -13.31
N PHE A 510 16.38 11.12 -14.60
CA PHE A 510 16.39 9.86 -15.35
C PHE A 510 17.78 9.22 -15.38
N GLY A 511 18.83 10.02 -15.62
CA GLY A 511 20.21 9.53 -15.58
C GLY A 511 20.65 9.03 -14.20
N LYS A 512 20.14 9.61 -13.11
CA LYS A 512 20.39 9.08 -11.75
C LYS A 512 19.65 7.76 -11.51
N PHE A 513 18.38 7.66 -11.91
CA PHE A 513 17.63 6.40 -11.80
C PHE A 513 18.25 5.28 -12.64
N GLU A 514 18.71 5.60 -13.86
CA GLU A 514 19.42 4.65 -14.72
C GLU A 514 20.65 4.07 -14.00
N LYS A 515 21.53 4.93 -13.46
CA LYS A 515 22.69 4.49 -12.67
C LYS A 515 22.29 3.62 -11.48
N ALA A 516 21.23 4.00 -10.74
CA ALA A 516 20.73 3.20 -9.63
C ALA A 516 20.29 1.79 -10.08
N VAL A 517 19.64 1.69 -11.24
CA VAL A 517 19.17 0.43 -11.83
C VAL A 517 20.34 -0.43 -12.35
N GLU A 518 21.41 0.17 -12.85
CA GLU A 518 22.61 -0.56 -13.32
C GLU A 518 23.34 -1.31 -12.20
N ILE A 519 23.47 -0.70 -11.01
CA ILE A 519 24.35 -1.15 -9.91
C ILE A 519 23.85 -2.40 -9.12
N LYS A 520 22.52 -2.55 -8.87
CA LYS A 520 21.77 -3.72 -8.28
C LYS A 520 21.41 -3.73 -6.76
N PHE A 521 20.35 -4.55 -6.51
CA PHE A 521 19.55 -5.05 -5.34
C PHE A 521 18.24 -4.34 -4.90
N ASP A 522 17.95 -3.08 -5.28
CA ASP A 522 16.61 -2.47 -5.09
C ASP A 522 16.08 -1.78 -6.38
N LYS A 523 16.22 -2.48 -7.51
CA LYS A 523 15.88 -1.95 -8.85
C LYS A 523 14.43 -1.51 -8.97
N GLN A 524 13.51 -2.19 -8.29
CA GLN A 524 12.07 -1.91 -8.34
C GLN A 524 11.72 -0.50 -7.85
N ALA A 525 12.37 -0.01 -6.80
CA ALA A 525 12.12 1.33 -6.26
C ALA A 525 12.60 2.42 -7.24
N ALA A 526 13.80 2.26 -7.79
CA ALA A 526 14.35 3.18 -8.79
C ALA A 526 13.53 3.18 -10.10
N LEU A 527 13.09 2.00 -10.58
CA LEU A 527 12.21 1.89 -11.75
C LEU A 527 10.85 2.53 -11.52
N TYR A 528 10.24 2.30 -10.35
CA TYR A 528 9.00 2.96 -9.94
C TYR A 528 9.15 4.49 -9.93
N ASN A 529 10.19 5.01 -9.27
CA ASN A 529 10.44 6.45 -9.18
C ASN A 529 10.72 7.05 -10.57
N TRP A 530 11.47 6.34 -11.42
CA TRP A 530 11.71 6.74 -12.80
C TRP A 530 10.40 6.82 -13.61
N GLY A 531 9.57 5.77 -13.55
CA GLY A 531 8.26 5.77 -14.21
C GLY A 531 7.38 6.93 -13.76
N THR A 532 7.38 7.23 -12.45
CA THR A 532 6.64 8.38 -11.91
C THR A 532 7.18 9.71 -12.42
N SER A 533 8.49 9.90 -12.48
CA SER A 533 9.06 11.13 -13.04
C SER A 533 8.77 11.29 -14.53
N LEU A 534 8.81 10.20 -15.31
CA LEU A 534 8.42 10.20 -16.74
C LEU A 534 6.94 10.56 -16.91
N GLY A 535 6.03 9.93 -16.15
CA GLY A 535 4.59 10.22 -16.22
C GLY A 535 4.24 11.63 -15.75
N ASN A 536 4.99 12.21 -14.81
CA ASN A 536 4.84 13.62 -14.45
C ASN A 536 5.28 14.56 -15.57
N LEU A 537 6.42 14.27 -16.22
CA LEU A 537 6.87 15.05 -17.37
C LEU A 537 5.87 14.93 -18.54
N ALA A 538 5.34 13.73 -18.80
CA ALA A 538 4.36 13.49 -19.86
C ALA A 538 3.12 14.39 -19.74
N GLN A 539 2.63 14.64 -18.53
CA GLN A 539 1.48 15.54 -18.29
C GLN A 539 1.75 17.01 -18.62
N THR A 540 3.03 17.41 -18.72
CA THR A 540 3.42 18.79 -19.09
C THR A 540 3.63 18.95 -20.60
N LYS A 541 3.51 17.86 -21.36
CA LYS A 541 3.73 17.81 -22.80
C LYS A 541 2.41 17.52 -23.52
N GLU A 542 2.41 17.75 -24.83
CA GLU A 542 1.26 17.48 -25.70
C GLU A 542 1.64 16.61 -26.89
N GLY A 543 0.65 15.94 -27.48
CA GLY A 543 0.82 15.12 -28.68
C GLY A 543 1.85 14.00 -28.52
N ALA A 544 2.63 13.77 -29.59
CA ALA A 544 3.51 12.61 -29.69
C ALA A 544 4.60 12.54 -28.59
N GLU A 545 5.10 13.68 -28.12
CA GLU A 545 6.11 13.72 -27.05
C GLU A 545 5.52 13.21 -25.72
N ALA A 546 4.29 13.64 -25.37
CA ALA A 546 3.60 13.14 -24.19
C ALA A 546 3.37 11.63 -24.26
N GLU A 547 2.94 11.13 -25.42
CA GLU A 547 2.68 9.70 -25.64
C GLU A 547 3.94 8.84 -25.51
N GLU A 548 5.08 9.30 -26.05
CA GLU A 548 6.36 8.61 -25.91
C GLU A 548 6.77 8.52 -24.43
N LEU A 549 6.68 9.63 -23.70
CA LEU A 549 6.99 9.67 -22.27
C LEU A 549 6.07 8.76 -21.43
N TYR A 550 4.77 8.72 -21.74
CA TYR A 550 3.85 7.77 -21.09
C TYR A 550 4.24 6.32 -21.38
N ARG A 551 4.55 5.97 -22.64
CA ARG A 551 4.99 4.61 -23.00
C ARG A 551 6.28 4.22 -22.28
N GLU A 552 7.24 5.13 -22.19
CA GLU A 552 8.45 4.90 -21.40
C GLU A 552 8.13 4.69 -19.93
N ALA A 553 7.26 5.52 -19.33
CA ALA A 553 6.82 5.39 -17.95
C ALA A 553 6.21 4.01 -17.68
N PHE A 554 5.29 3.57 -18.55
CA PHE A 554 4.65 2.25 -18.46
C PHE A 554 5.68 1.12 -18.52
N GLY A 555 6.66 1.21 -19.42
CA GLY A 555 7.76 0.24 -19.49
C GLY A 555 8.64 0.20 -18.23
N LYS A 556 8.76 1.30 -17.47
CA LYS A 556 9.44 1.27 -16.15
C LYS A 556 8.56 0.63 -15.08
N PHE A 557 7.26 0.94 -15.04
CA PHE A 557 6.34 0.32 -14.09
C PHE A 557 6.21 -1.19 -14.32
N GLU A 558 6.13 -1.62 -15.58
CA GLU A 558 6.12 -3.04 -15.95
C GLU A 558 7.33 -3.76 -15.36
N LYS A 559 8.55 -3.27 -15.65
CA LYS A 559 9.79 -3.84 -15.11
C LYS A 559 9.83 -3.81 -13.58
N ALA A 560 9.30 -2.76 -12.94
CA ALA A 560 9.25 -2.68 -11.48
C ALA A 560 8.35 -3.78 -10.90
N VAL A 561 7.17 -4.01 -11.50
CA VAL A 561 6.20 -5.02 -11.07
C VAL A 561 6.65 -6.44 -11.44
N GLU A 562 7.39 -6.65 -12.54
CA GLU A 562 8.03 -7.94 -12.86
C GLU A 562 9.02 -8.38 -11.76
N ILE A 563 9.76 -7.41 -11.20
CA ILE A 563 10.71 -7.66 -10.11
C ILE A 563 9.98 -7.85 -8.78
N LYS A 564 8.99 -7.00 -8.51
CA LYS A 564 8.20 -7.01 -7.28
C LYS A 564 6.69 -6.96 -7.61
N PRO A 565 6.03 -8.12 -7.76
CA PRO A 565 4.62 -8.18 -8.17
C PRO A 565 3.65 -7.52 -7.19
N ASP A 566 4.00 -7.41 -5.91
CA ASP A 566 3.22 -6.77 -4.85
C ASP A 566 3.52 -5.25 -4.69
N LEU A 567 4.14 -4.60 -5.69
CA LEU A 567 4.40 -3.16 -5.68
C LEU A 567 3.17 -2.34 -6.10
N HIS A 568 2.20 -2.29 -5.20
CA HIS A 568 0.91 -1.63 -5.42
C HIS A 568 1.00 -0.10 -5.65
N GLU A 569 2.09 0.59 -5.28
CA GLU A 569 2.36 1.97 -5.68
C GLU A 569 2.64 2.12 -7.17
N ALA A 570 3.40 1.21 -7.76
CA ALA A 570 3.69 1.21 -9.19
C ALA A 570 2.42 0.94 -10.00
N LEU A 571 1.62 -0.04 -9.59
CA LEU A 571 0.34 -0.35 -10.24
C LEU A 571 -0.64 0.83 -10.17
N TYR A 572 -0.77 1.46 -9.00
CA TYR A 572 -1.63 2.65 -8.83
C TYR A 572 -1.19 3.82 -9.72
N ASN A 573 0.10 4.15 -9.75
CA ASN A 573 0.62 5.23 -10.58
C ASN A 573 0.47 4.90 -12.07
N TRP A 574 0.76 3.66 -12.46
CA TRP A 574 0.56 3.19 -13.82
C TRP A 574 -0.90 3.36 -14.28
N GLY A 575 -1.87 2.90 -13.48
CA GLY A 575 -3.29 3.11 -13.77
C GLY A 575 -3.65 4.60 -13.90
N THR A 576 -3.14 5.44 -13.00
CA THR A 576 -3.40 6.89 -13.04
C THR A 576 -2.86 7.53 -14.33
N TYR A 577 -1.66 7.15 -14.77
CA TYR A 577 -1.08 7.69 -15.99
C TYR A 577 -1.72 7.12 -17.27
N LEU A 578 -2.24 5.88 -17.24
CA LEU A 578 -3.07 5.33 -18.31
C LEU A 578 -4.37 6.13 -18.46
N GLY A 579 -5.07 6.42 -17.36
CA GLY A 579 -6.27 7.25 -17.37
C GLY A 579 -6.00 8.68 -17.86
N ASN A 580 -4.85 9.26 -17.52
CA ASN A 580 -4.44 10.57 -18.04
C ASN A 580 -4.17 10.56 -19.55
N LEU A 581 -3.50 9.52 -20.06
CA LEU A 581 -3.33 9.35 -21.50
C LEU A 581 -4.68 9.14 -22.20
N ALA A 582 -5.58 8.33 -21.62
CA ALA A 582 -6.90 8.03 -22.16
C ALA A 582 -7.75 9.30 -22.35
N LYS A 583 -7.68 10.27 -21.43
CA LYS A 583 -8.39 11.56 -21.53
C LYS A 583 -8.01 12.38 -22.76
N GLY A 584 -6.81 12.20 -23.30
CA GLY A 584 -6.32 12.87 -24.51
C GLY A 584 -6.58 12.08 -25.80
N LYS A 585 -7.29 10.95 -25.72
CA LYS A 585 -7.61 10.07 -26.85
C LYS A 585 -9.13 10.04 -27.07
N GLU A 586 -9.54 9.55 -28.24
CA GLU A 586 -10.95 9.39 -28.59
C GLU A 586 -11.25 7.97 -29.07
N GLY A 587 -12.53 7.58 -28.99
CA GLY A 587 -13.02 6.33 -29.53
C GLY A 587 -12.39 5.07 -28.89
N PRO A 588 -12.13 4.02 -29.68
CA PRO A 588 -11.66 2.73 -29.16
C PRO A 588 -10.32 2.79 -28.41
N GLU A 589 -9.42 3.68 -28.81
CA GLU A 589 -8.09 3.82 -28.16
C GLU A 589 -8.24 4.33 -26.72
N ALA A 590 -9.11 5.33 -26.51
CA ALA A 590 -9.40 5.84 -25.16
C ALA A 590 -10.03 4.75 -24.27
N GLU A 591 -10.95 3.98 -24.83
CA GLU A 591 -11.60 2.88 -24.10
C GLU A 591 -10.62 1.79 -23.69
N GLU A 592 -9.74 1.36 -24.58
CA GLU A 592 -8.71 0.36 -24.27
C GLU A 592 -7.81 0.84 -23.11
N LEU A 593 -7.35 2.10 -23.18
CA LEU A 593 -6.51 2.69 -22.14
C LEU A 593 -7.23 2.80 -20.78
N TYR A 594 -8.51 3.19 -20.77
CA TYR A 594 -9.31 3.19 -19.54
C TYR A 594 -9.46 1.78 -18.97
N ARG A 595 -9.75 0.78 -19.81
CA ARG A 595 -9.87 -0.61 -19.35
C ARG A 595 -8.54 -1.17 -18.82
N GLU A 596 -7.42 -0.80 -19.44
CA GLU A 596 -6.10 -1.11 -18.90
C GLU A 596 -5.88 -0.43 -17.53
N ALA A 597 -6.25 0.84 -17.39
CA ALA A 597 -6.16 1.58 -16.13
C ALA A 597 -6.94 0.86 -15.02
N PHE A 598 -8.17 0.43 -15.30
CA PHE A 598 -9.01 -0.33 -14.37
C PHE A 598 -8.31 -1.60 -13.90
N GLY A 599 -7.71 -2.37 -14.81
CA GLY A 599 -6.97 -3.58 -14.47
C GLY A 599 -5.72 -3.32 -13.61
N LYS A 600 -5.09 -2.14 -13.72
CA LYS A 600 -3.99 -1.74 -12.81
C LYS A 600 -4.52 -1.33 -11.44
N PHE A 601 -5.62 -0.59 -11.37
CA PHE A 601 -6.24 -0.23 -10.09
C PHE A 601 -6.75 -1.45 -9.35
N GLU A 602 -7.40 -2.39 -10.04
CA GLU A 602 -7.87 -3.66 -9.49
C GLU A 602 -6.72 -4.41 -8.81
N LYS A 603 -5.62 -4.67 -9.53
CA LYS A 603 -4.44 -5.31 -8.95
C LYS A 603 -3.86 -4.52 -7.77
N ALA A 604 -3.83 -3.19 -7.85
CA ALA A 604 -3.32 -2.36 -6.76
C ALA A 604 -4.16 -2.50 -5.48
N VAL A 605 -5.50 -2.58 -5.60
CA VAL A 605 -6.40 -2.74 -4.44
C VAL A 605 -6.51 -4.19 -3.97
N GLU A 606 -6.27 -5.19 -4.83
CA GLU A 606 -6.10 -6.59 -4.42
C GLU A 606 -4.87 -6.75 -3.51
N ILE A 607 -3.78 -6.05 -3.81
CA ILE A 607 -2.57 -6.09 -2.97
C ILE A 607 -2.72 -5.22 -1.72
N LYS A 608 -3.34 -4.03 -1.86
CA LYS A 608 -3.58 -3.10 -0.76
C LYS A 608 -5.05 -2.66 -0.70
N PRO A 609 -5.92 -3.40 0.01
CA PRO A 609 -7.35 -3.13 0.07
C PRO A 609 -7.75 -1.76 0.65
N ASP A 610 -6.90 -1.14 1.47
CA ASP A 610 -7.14 0.17 2.11
C ASP A 610 -6.60 1.36 1.27
N LYS A 611 -6.29 1.15 -0.02
CA LYS A 611 -5.81 2.23 -0.91
C LYS A 611 -6.94 3.07 -1.50
N HIS A 612 -7.57 3.89 -0.67
CA HIS A 612 -8.66 4.80 -1.06
C HIS A 612 -8.37 5.64 -2.32
N LYS A 613 -7.13 6.10 -2.53
CA LYS A 613 -6.73 6.86 -3.74
C LYS A 613 -6.89 6.08 -5.04
N ALA A 614 -6.67 4.76 -5.02
CA ALA A 614 -6.84 3.92 -6.20
C ALA A 614 -8.32 3.77 -6.56
N PHE A 615 -9.18 3.57 -5.56
CA PHE A 615 -10.63 3.55 -5.77
C PHE A 615 -11.16 4.88 -6.30
N ASN A 616 -10.72 6.01 -5.74
CA ASN A 616 -11.11 7.33 -6.24
C ASN A 616 -10.70 7.53 -7.72
N ASN A 617 -9.45 7.23 -8.08
CA ASN A 617 -8.99 7.40 -9.47
C ASN A 617 -9.68 6.43 -10.43
N TRP A 618 -9.96 5.21 -9.99
CA TRP A 618 -10.76 4.26 -10.77
C TRP A 618 -12.17 4.80 -11.01
N GLY A 619 -12.83 5.35 -10.00
CA GLY A 619 -14.14 6.00 -10.16
C GLY A 619 -14.10 7.16 -11.15
N ILE A 620 -13.08 8.02 -11.08
CA ILE A 620 -12.88 9.13 -12.04
C ILE A 620 -12.77 8.61 -13.47
N ASP A 621 -11.97 7.57 -13.70
CA ASP A 621 -11.74 7.03 -15.04
C ASP A 621 -12.97 6.31 -15.59
N LEU A 622 -13.74 5.62 -14.73
CA LEU A 622 -15.06 5.07 -15.08
C LEU A 622 -16.05 6.17 -15.48
N GLY A 623 -16.12 7.26 -14.71
CA GLY A 623 -16.97 8.41 -15.02
C GLY A 623 -16.57 9.13 -16.31
N ASN A 624 -15.28 9.21 -16.62
CA ASN A 624 -14.81 9.77 -17.90
C ASN A 624 -15.17 8.87 -19.09
N LEU A 625 -15.01 7.55 -18.96
CA LEU A 625 -15.47 6.61 -19.98
C LEU A 625 -16.99 6.69 -20.14
N ALA A 626 -17.75 6.79 -19.05
CA ALA A 626 -19.22 6.91 -19.08
C ALA A 626 -19.69 8.14 -19.87
N LYS A 627 -19.00 9.28 -19.75
CA LYS A 627 -19.31 10.50 -20.54
C LYS A 627 -19.12 10.32 -22.05
N ALA A 628 -18.24 9.41 -22.47
CA ALA A 628 -18.00 9.09 -23.87
C ALA A 628 -18.91 8.00 -24.42
N LYS A 629 -19.79 7.44 -23.57
CA LYS A 629 -20.77 6.39 -23.92
C LYS A 629 -22.19 6.94 -23.85
N GLU A 630 -23.12 6.18 -24.43
CA GLU A 630 -24.54 6.52 -24.44
C GLU A 630 -25.40 5.36 -23.90
N GLY A 631 -26.61 5.69 -23.46
CA GLY A 631 -27.62 4.70 -23.05
C GLY A 631 -27.19 3.86 -21.84
N SER A 632 -27.49 2.56 -21.90
CA SER A 632 -27.30 1.63 -20.77
C SER A 632 -25.83 1.42 -20.40
N GLU A 633 -24.91 1.51 -21.36
CA GLU A 633 -23.48 1.33 -21.11
C GLU A 633 -22.93 2.49 -20.25
N ALA A 634 -23.31 3.73 -20.58
CA ALA A 634 -22.96 4.90 -19.77
C ALA A 634 -23.49 4.79 -18.35
N GLU A 635 -24.74 4.34 -18.20
CA GLU A 635 -25.36 4.15 -16.88
C GLU A 635 -24.63 3.09 -16.04
N GLU A 636 -24.30 1.94 -16.63
CA GLU A 636 -23.56 0.88 -15.93
C GLU A 636 -22.20 1.40 -15.44
N LEU A 637 -21.46 2.11 -16.30
CA LEU A 637 -20.17 2.71 -15.95
C LEU A 637 -20.29 3.75 -14.83
N TYR A 638 -21.31 4.62 -14.84
CA TYR A 638 -21.56 5.54 -13.73
C TYR A 638 -21.87 4.80 -12.44
N ARG A 639 -22.69 3.75 -12.48
CA ARG A 639 -23.01 2.95 -11.29
C ARG A 639 -21.78 2.22 -10.74
N GLU A 640 -20.90 1.72 -11.61
CA GLU A 640 -19.61 1.18 -11.20
C GLU A 640 -18.74 2.26 -10.55
N ALA A 641 -18.68 3.46 -11.12
CA ALA A 641 -17.94 4.59 -10.57
C ALA A 641 -18.41 4.92 -9.15
N PHE A 642 -19.73 4.96 -8.92
CA PHE A 642 -20.32 5.19 -7.59
C PHE A 642 -19.83 4.15 -6.58
N GLY A 643 -19.83 2.87 -6.95
CA GLY A 643 -19.31 1.80 -6.09
C GLY A 643 -17.81 1.94 -5.77
N LYS A 644 -17.00 2.52 -6.67
CA LYS A 644 -15.59 2.84 -6.36
C LYS A 644 -15.46 4.03 -5.42
N PHE A 645 -16.22 5.11 -5.64
CA PHE A 645 -16.22 6.26 -4.73
C PHE A 645 -16.73 5.89 -3.33
N GLU A 646 -17.76 5.05 -3.25
CA GLU A 646 -18.27 4.52 -1.99
C GLU A 646 -17.17 3.81 -1.21
N LYS A 647 -16.47 2.84 -1.82
CA LYS A 647 -15.33 2.16 -1.20
C LYS A 647 -14.23 3.12 -0.77
N ALA A 648 -13.92 4.14 -1.58
CA ALA A 648 -12.91 5.13 -1.22
C ALA A 648 -13.29 5.90 0.06
N VAL A 649 -14.57 6.28 0.20
CA VAL A 649 -15.11 7.00 1.37
C VAL A 649 -15.30 6.08 2.58
N GLU A 650 -15.65 4.80 2.39
CA GLU A 650 -15.68 3.80 3.47
C GLU A 650 -14.32 3.64 4.14
N ILE A 651 -13.25 3.60 3.33
CA ILE A 651 -11.87 3.50 3.80
C ILE A 651 -11.41 4.82 4.43
N LYS A 652 -11.71 5.94 3.78
CA LYS A 652 -11.32 7.29 4.23
C LYS A 652 -12.54 8.23 4.21
N PRO A 653 -13.27 8.35 5.34
CA PRO A 653 -14.51 9.14 5.41
C PRO A 653 -14.35 10.64 5.12
N ASP A 654 -13.16 11.20 5.36
CA ASP A 654 -12.81 12.61 5.14
C ASP A 654 -12.22 12.88 3.74
N LEU A 655 -12.38 11.95 2.77
CA LEU A 655 -11.89 12.12 1.40
C LEU A 655 -12.85 12.98 0.55
N HIS A 656 -12.79 14.30 0.76
CA HIS A 656 -13.64 15.27 0.05
C HIS A 656 -13.55 15.18 -1.48
N GLU A 657 -12.40 14.82 -2.06
CA GLU A 657 -12.24 14.65 -3.51
C GLU A 657 -13.15 13.55 -4.06
N ALA A 658 -13.26 12.41 -3.37
CA ALA A 658 -14.12 11.31 -3.80
C ALA A 658 -15.60 11.67 -3.70
N LEU A 659 -16.01 12.38 -2.65
CA LEU A 659 -17.38 12.89 -2.51
C LEU A 659 -17.73 13.89 -3.62
N TYR A 660 -16.81 14.83 -3.92
CA TYR A 660 -16.97 15.78 -5.01
C TYR A 660 -17.10 15.10 -6.38
N ASN A 661 -16.23 14.13 -6.67
CA ASN A 661 -16.25 13.39 -7.94
C ASN A 661 -17.53 12.54 -8.05
N TRP A 662 -17.93 11.88 -6.96
CA TRP A 662 -19.18 11.12 -6.91
C TRP A 662 -20.40 12.00 -7.17
N GLY A 663 -20.50 13.17 -6.51
CA GLY A 663 -21.58 14.13 -6.76
C GLY A 663 -21.60 14.62 -8.20
N THR A 664 -20.43 14.81 -8.81
CA THR A 664 -20.30 15.21 -10.22
C THR A 664 -20.82 14.13 -11.16
N ASP A 665 -20.46 12.86 -10.94
CA ASP A 665 -20.93 11.76 -11.77
C ASP A 665 -22.42 11.44 -11.57
N LEU A 666 -22.94 11.57 -10.35
CA LEU A 666 -24.39 11.51 -10.07
C LEU A 666 -25.15 12.59 -10.84
N GLY A 667 -24.65 13.83 -10.80
CA GLY A 667 -25.26 14.95 -11.54
C GLY A 667 -25.19 14.77 -13.06
N ASN A 668 -24.12 14.13 -13.58
CA ASN A 668 -24.02 13.82 -15.01
C ASN A 668 -24.99 12.72 -15.43
N LEU A 669 -25.14 11.67 -14.63
CA LEU A 669 -26.16 10.65 -14.88
C LEU A 669 -27.57 11.25 -14.79
N ALA A 670 -27.82 12.13 -13.81
CA ALA A 670 -29.11 12.81 -13.64
C ALA A 670 -29.52 13.62 -14.88
N LYS A 671 -28.57 14.29 -15.55
CA LYS A 671 -28.81 15.02 -16.81
C LYS A 671 -29.27 14.12 -17.96
N ALA A 672 -28.87 12.85 -17.95
CA ALA A 672 -29.25 11.86 -18.96
C ALA A 672 -30.55 11.11 -18.61
N LYS A 673 -31.17 11.43 -17.46
CA LYS A 673 -32.41 10.83 -16.98
C LYS A 673 -33.54 11.86 -16.96
N GLU A 674 -34.77 11.38 -16.81
CA GLU A 674 -35.97 12.21 -16.74
C GLU A 674 -36.84 11.85 -15.52
N GLY A 675 -37.69 12.78 -15.11
CA GLY A 675 -38.68 12.57 -14.05
C GLY A 675 -38.05 12.22 -12.70
N ALA A 676 -38.73 11.34 -11.95
CA ALA A 676 -38.38 11.03 -10.56
C ALA A 676 -36.96 10.47 -10.38
N GLU A 677 -36.46 9.69 -11.35
CA GLU A 677 -35.10 9.13 -11.29
C GLU A 677 -34.03 10.24 -11.37
N ALA A 678 -34.22 11.22 -12.26
CA ALA A 678 -33.32 12.36 -12.37
C ALA A 678 -33.32 13.17 -11.07
N GLU A 679 -34.49 13.41 -10.48
CA GLU A 679 -34.63 14.16 -9.24
C GLU A 679 -33.92 13.48 -8.06
N GLU A 680 -34.05 12.16 -7.93
CA GLU A 680 -33.37 11.38 -6.90
C GLU A 680 -31.85 11.48 -7.05
N LEU A 681 -31.33 11.28 -8.27
CA LEU A 681 -29.91 11.41 -8.57
C LEU A 681 -29.37 12.82 -8.30
N TYR A 682 -30.11 13.87 -8.64
CA TYR A 682 -29.73 15.24 -8.28
C TYR A 682 -29.68 15.45 -6.76
N ARG A 683 -30.68 14.95 -6.02
CA ARG A 683 -30.68 15.05 -4.55
C ARG A 683 -29.50 14.31 -3.92
N GLU A 684 -29.18 13.12 -4.43
CA GLU A 684 -28.00 12.38 -4.00
C GLU A 684 -26.71 13.17 -4.30
N ALA A 685 -26.59 13.74 -5.51
CA ALA A 685 -25.45 14.57 -5.88
C ALA A 685 -25.25 15.74 -4.91
N PHE A 686 -26.33 16.45 -4.57
CA PHE A 686 -26.29 17.57 -3.62
C PHE A 686 -25.84 17.12 -2.24
N GLY A 687 -26.32 15.97 -1.75
CA GLY A 687 -25.86 15.40 -0.48
C GLY A 687 -24.37 15.01 -0.48
N LYS A 688 -23.80 14.62 -1.64
CA LYS A 688 -22.34 14.40 -1.75
C LYS A 688 -21.56 15.71 -1.75
N PHE A 689 -22.03 16.74 -2.47
CA PHE A 689 -21.39 18.06 -2.45
C PHE A 689 -21.43 18.70 -1.06
N GLU A 690 -22.56 18.59 -0.35
CA GLU A 690 -22.71 19.07 1.03
C GLU A 690 -21.64 18.47 1.93
N LYS A 691 -21.51 17.14 1.96
CA LYS A 691 -20.46 16.46 2.73
C LYS A 691 -19.06 16.86 2.31
N ALA A 692 -18.81 17.02 1.01
CA ALA A 692 -17.49 17.44 0.52
C ALA A 692 -17.10 18.83 1.04
N VAL A 693 -18.03 19.79 1.04
CA VAL A 693 -17.76 21.16 1.53
C VAL A 693 -17.81 21.29 3.05
N GLU A 694 -18.48 20.38 3.77
CA GLU A 694 -18.36 20.26 5.23
C GLU A 694 -16.93 19.87 5.64
N ILE A 695 -16.30 18.95 4.90
CA ILE A 695 -14.92 18.53 5.13
C ILE A 695 -13.93 19.59 4.64
N LYS A 696 -14.16 20.14 3.43
CA LYS A 696 -13.31 21.17 2.82
C LYS A 696 -14.13 22.40 2.39
N PRO A 697 -14.30 23.40 3.28
CA PRO A 697 -15.14 24.57 3.02
C PRO A 697 -14.68 25.47 1.86
N ASP A 698 -13.41 25.41 1.47
CA ASP A 698 -12.81 26.22 0.40
C ASP A 698 -12.78 25.49 -0.97
N LYS A 699 -13.54 24.40 -1.14
CA LYS A 699 -13.65 23.68 -2.42
C LYS A 699 -14.61 24.37 -3.39
N HIS A 700 -14.16 25.45 -4.03
CA HIS A 700 -14.98 26.26 -4.95
C HIS A 700 -15.57 25.46 -6.13
N GLU A 701 -14.91 24.40 -6.62
CA GLU A 701 -15.42 23.58 -7.72
C GLU A 701 -16.67 22.77 -7.32
N ALA A 702 -16.77 22.36 -6.06
CA ALA A 702 -17.94 21.68 -5.54
C ALA A 702 -19.16 22.61 -5.53
N PHE A 703 -18.98 23.86 -5.09
CA PHE A 703 -20.04 24.86 -5.14
C PHE A 703 -20.47 25.21 -6.57
N ASN A 704 -19.52 25.39 -7.49
CA ASN A 704 -19.85 25.64 -8.90
C ASN A 704 -20.64 24.48 -9.54
N ASN A 705 -20.20 23.24 -9.32
CA ASN A 705 -20.89 22.07 -9.87
C ASN A 705 -22.27 21.89 -9.23
N TRP A 706 -22.37 22.07 -7.91
CA TRP A 706 -23.65 22.03 -7.20
C TRP A 706 -24.63 23.05 -7.76
N GLY A 707 -24.23 24.32 -7.91
CA GLY A 707 -25.05 25.36 -8.53
C GLY A 707 -25.49 24.98 -9.95
N THR A 708 -24.57 24.45 -10.75
CA THR A 708 -24.87 24.01 -12.12
C THR A 708 -25.94 22.91 -12.14
N TYR A 709 -25.84 21.90 -11.26
CA TYR A 709 -26.83 20.82 -11.20
C TYR A 709 -28.17 21.26 -10.59
N LEU A 710 -28.18 22.22 -9.66
CA LEU A 710 -29.40 22.88 -9.19
C LEU A 710 -30.11 23.61 -10.34
N GLY A 711 -29.39 24.36 -11.17
CA GLY A 711 -29.94 25.00 -12.35
C GLY A 711 -30.51 24.02 -13.38
N ASN A 712 -29.87 22.85 -13.56
CA ASN A 712 -30.40 21.80 -14.45
C ASN A 712 -31.69 21.17 -13.89
N LEU A 713 -31.76 20.93 -12.58
CA LEU A 713 -33.00 20.49 -11.94
C LEU A 713 -34.08 21.57 -12.04
N ALA A 714 -33.74 22.85 -11.85
CA ALA A 714 -34.67 23.97 -11.96
C ALA A 714 -35.32 24.06 -13.35
N LYS A 715 -34.55 23.80 -14.42
CA LYS A 715 -35.08 23.75 -15.80
C LYS A 715 -36.12 22.65 -16.03
N ALA A 716 -36.05 21.56 -15.26
CA ALA A 716 -37.00 20.46 -15.33
C ALA A 716 -38.23 20.66 -14.43
N LYS A 717 -38.28 21.76 -13.68
CA LYS A 717 -39.36 22.13 -12.77
C LYS A 717 -40.13 23.34 -13.29
N GLU A 718 -41.29 23.59 -12.71
CA GLU A 718 -42.15 24.72 -13.06
C GLU A 718 -42.53 25.54 -11.81
N GLY A 719 -42.95 26.79 -12.04
CA GLY A 719 -43.49 27.66 -11.01
C GLY A 719 -42.50 27.97 -9.88
N SER A 720 -43.00 27.96 -8.64
CA SER A 720 -42.23 28.38 -7.47
C SER A 720 -41.06 27.44 -7.12
N GLU A 721 -41.17 26.15 -7.44
CA GLU A 721 -40.10 25.17 -7.20
C GLU A 721 -38.88 25.47 -8.08
N ALA A 722 -39.10 25.75 -9.37
CA ALA A 722 -38.02 26.15 -10.27
C ALA A 722 -37.32 27.42 -9.79
N GLU A 723 -38.09 28.42 -9.35
CA GLU A 723 -37.53 29.68 -8.84
C GLU A 723 -36.68 29.49 -7.58
N GLU A 724 -37.15 28.67 -6.63
CA GLU A 724 -36.39 28.36 -5.42
C GLU A 724 -35.06 27.68 -5.76
N LEU A 725 -35.08 26.69 -6.65
CA LEU A 725 -33.87 25.99 -7.11
C LEU A 725 -32.88 26.92 -7.82
N TYR A 726 -33.35 27.84 -8.66
CA TYR A 726 -32.47 28.85 -9.28
C TYR A 726 -31.86 29.77 -8.22
N ARG A 727 -32.63 30.21 -7.22
CA ARG A 727 -32.10 31.04 -6.12
C ARG A 727 -31.08 30.29 -5.28
N GLU A 728 -31.29 29.01 -5.02
CA GLU A 728 -30.29 28.15 -4.39
C GLU A 728 -29.02 28.04 -5.23
N ALA A 729 -29.16 27.84 -6.56
CA ALA A 729 -28.03 27.78 -7.48
C ALA A 729 -27.19 29.06 -7.42
N PHE A 730 -27.82 30.23 -7.42
CA PHE A 730 -27.15 31.53 -7.30
C PHE A 730 -26.33 31.61 -6.01
N GLY A 731 -26.88 31.18 -4.88
CA GLY A 731 -26.16 31.14 -3.60
C GLY A 731 -24.96 30.19 -3.62
N LYS A 732 -24.98 29.11 -4.42
CA LYS A 732 -23.80 28.25 -4.61
C LYS A 732 -22.75 28.92 -5.50
N PHE A 733 -23.14 29.56 -6.60
CA PHE A 733 -22.20 30.30 -7.44
C PHE A 733 -21.56 31.47 -6.70
N GLU A 734 -22.33 32.19 -5.89
CA GLU A 734 -21.84 33.26 -5.02
C GLU A 734 -20.73 32.75 -4.10
N LYS A 735 -20.97 31.65 -3.36
CA LYS A 735 -19.94 31.02 -2.53
C LYS A 735 -18.70 30.60 -3.34
N ALA A 736 -18.88 30.06 -4.54
CA ALA A 736 -17.76 29.65 -5.38
C ALA A 736 -16.85 30.84 -5.73
N VAL A 737 -17.43 32.00 -6.06
CA VAL A 737 -16.67 33.21 -6.40
C VAL A 737 -16.17 34.00 -5.19
N GLU A 738 -16.82 33.87 -4.02
CA GLU A 738 -16.28 34.37 -2.75
C GLU A 738 -14.98 33.65 -2.37
N ILE A 739 -14.93 32.34 -2.54
CA ILE A 739 -13.75 31.51 -2.28
C ILE A 739 -12.68 31.74 -3.36
N LYS A 740 -13.09 31.76 -4.64
CA LYS A 740 -12.19 31.97 -5.77
C LYS A 740 -12.71 33.08 -6.70
N PRO A 741 -12.29 34.34 -6.48
CA PRO A 741 -12.79 35.50 -7.23
C PRO A 741 -12.53 35.49 -8.74
N ASP A 742 -11.52 34.74 -9.20
CA ASP A 742 -11.16 34.57 -10.61
C ASP A 742 -11.78 33.32 -11.26
N LYS A 743 -12.79 32.69 -10.64
CA LYS A 743 -13.49 31.52 -11.21
C LYS A 743 -14.50 31.94 -12.28
N HIS A 744 -14.02 32.23 -13.49
CA HIS A 744 -14.85 32.70 -14.61
C HIS A 744 -16.00 31.73 -14.98
N GLU A 745 -15.85 30.42 -14.80
CA GLU A 745 -16.91 29.45 -15.13
C GLU A 745 -18.12 29.60 -14.20
N ALA A 746 -17.89 29.95 -12.93
CA ALA A 746 -18.97 30.17 -11.97
C ALA A 746 -19.79 31.42 -12.33
N PHE A 747 -19.13 32.49 -12.79
CA PHE A 747 -19.83 33.67 -13.30
C PHE A 747 -20.63 33.36 -14.57
N ASN A 748 -20.05 32.63 -15.52
CA ASN A 748 -20.77 32.23 -16.73
C ASN A 748 -22.00 31.36 -16.39
N ASN A 749 -21.84 30.34 -15.54
CA ASN A 749 -22.95 29.45 -15.15
C ASN A 749 -24.04 30.20 -14.38
N TRP A 750 -23.66 31.14 -13.51
CA TRP A 750 -24.61 32.02 -12.84
C TRP A 750 -25.39 32.87 -13.84
N GLY A 751 -24.72 33.48 -14.82
CA GLY A 751 -25.38 34.22 -15.90
C GLY A 751 -26.38 33.37 -16.67
N ILE A 752 -26.01 32.14 -17.04
CA ILE A 752 -26.91 31.19 -17.71
C ILE A 752 -28.18 30.95 -16.89
N ASP A 753 -28.05 30.68 -15.58
CA ASP A 753 -29.20 30.37 -14.74
C ASP A 753 -30.08 31.60 -14.46
N LEU A 754 -29.49 32.79 -14.36
CA LEU A 754 -30.23 34.06 -14.32
C LEU A 754 -31.04 34.28 -15.60
N GLY A 755 -30.44 34.05 -16.77
CA GLY A 755 -31.12 34.13 -18.05
C GLY A 755 -32.25 33.10 -18.20
N ASN A 756 -32.07 31.89 -17.67
CA ASN A 756 -33.12 30.87 -17.70
C ASN A 756 -34.30 31.21 -16.76
N LEU A 757 -34.03 31.77 -15.58
CA LEU A 757 -35.10 32.29 -14.73
C LEU A 757 -35.79 33.50 -15.39
N ALA A 758 -35.05 34.38 -16.06
CA ALA A 758 -35.61 35.54 -16.76
C ALA A 758 -36.60 35.13 -17.86
N LYS A 759 -36.37 34.03 -18.58
CA LYS A 759 -37.25 33.51 -19.64
C LYS A 759 -38.64 33.11 -19.16
N VAL A 760 -38.78 32.74 -17.87
CA VAL A 760 -40.06 32.32 -17.27
C VAL A 760 -40.71 33.42 -16.43
N LYS A 761 -40.12 34.61 -16.40
CA LYS A 761 -40.65 35.81 -15.73
C LYS A 761 -41.18 36.79 -16.76
N GLU A 762 -41.93 37.79 -16.30
CA GLU A 762 -42.52 38.82 -17.15
C GLU A 762 -42.15 40.23 -16.69
N GLY A 763 -42.24 41.19 -17.61
CA GLY A 763 -42.10 42.62 -17.33
C GLY A 763 -40.74 42.99 -16.71
N SER A 764 -40.79 43.86 -15.69
CA SER A 764 -39.58 44.42 -15.07
C SER A 764 -38.74 43.39 -14.31
N GLU A 765 -39.33 42.27 -13.86
CA GLU A 765 -38.59 41.21 -13.18
C GLU A 765 -37.68 40.46 -14.17
N ALA A 766 -38.22 40.07 -15.34
CA ALA A 766 -37.44 39.45 -16.39
C ALA A 766 -36.30 40.36 -16.87
N GLU A 767 -36.59 41.64 -17.07
CA GLU A 767 -35.56 42.62 -17.45
C GLU A 767 -34.46 42.76 -16.40
N GLY A 768 -34.82 42.83 -15.11
CA GLY A 768 -33.85 42.88 -14.02
C GLY A 768 -32.91 41.67 -14.03
N LEU A 769 -33.46 40.47 -14.18
CA LEU A 769 -32.70 39.23 -14.22
C LEU A 769 -31.77 39.14 -15.44
N TYR A 770 -32.22 39.55 -16.64
CA TYR A 770 -31.34 39.63 -17.81
C TYR A 770 -30.18 40.61 -17.59
N ARG A 771 -30.45 41.79 -17.00
CA ARG A 771 -29.39 42.76 -16.70
C ARG A 771 -28.40 42.23 -15.65
N GLU A 772 -28.87 41.50 -14.65
CA GLU A 772 -27.99 40.80 -13.72
C GLU A 772 -27.14 39.73 -14.43
N ALA A 773 -27.74 38.95 -15.34
CA ALA A 773 -27.02 37.96 -16.14
C ALA A 773 -25.89 38.60 -16.95
N PHE A 774 -26.15 39.74 -17.61
CA PHE A 774 -25.14 40.50 -18.34
C PHE A 774 -23.94 40.88 -17.46
N GLY A 775 -24.20 41.36 -16.24
CA GLY A 775 -23.13 41.69 -15.28
C GLY A 775 -22.31 40.46 -14.87
N LYS A 776 -22.89 39.25 -14.84
CA LYS A 776 -22.13 38.02 -14.59
C LYS A 776 -21.28 37.61 -15.80
N PHE A 777 -21.84 37.66 -17.01
CA PHE A 777 -21.06 37.40 -18.22
C PHE A 777 -19.93 38.40 -18.42
N GLU A 778 -20.18 39.68 -18.10
CA GLU A 778 -19.16 40.73 -18.12
C GLU A 778 -17.99 40.36 -17.21
N LYS A 779 -18.24 40.02 -15.94
CA LYS A 779 -17.20 39.56 -15.01
C LYS A 779 -16.45 38.32 -15.51
N ALA A 780 -17.15 37.34 -16.10
CA ALA A 780 -16.49 36.16 -16.66
C ALA A 780 -15.49 36.54 -17.76
N VAL A 781 -15.88 37.47 -18.64
CA VAL A 781 -15.05 37.96 -19.76
C VAL A 781 -13.96 38.94 -19.29
N GLU A 782 -14.17 39.71 -18.21
CA GLU A 782 -13.13 40.52 -17.58
C GLU A 782 -11.98 39.65 -17.06
N ILE A 783 -12.31 38.50 -16.45
CA ILE A 783 -11.35 37.54 -15.93
C ILE A 783 -10.70 36.75 -17.08
N LYS A 784 -11.51 36.26 -18.03
CA LYS A 784 -11.05 35.50 -19.21
C LYS A 784 -11.59 36.13 -20.50
N PRO A 785 -10.83 37.06 -21.11
CA PRO A 785 -11.28 37.83 -22.27
C PRO A 785 -11.66 37.02 -23.51
N ASP A 786 -11.12 35.81 -23.65
CA ASP A 786 -11.33 34.89 -24.77
C ASP A 786 -12.37 33.79 -24.47
N MET A 787 -13.12 33.87 -23.36
CA MET A 787 -14.17 32.90 -23.02
C MET A 787 -15.38 33.03 -23.96
N HIS A 788 -15.31 32.36 -25.10
CA HIS A 788 -16.30 32.47 -26.16
C HIS A 788 -17.69 31.99 -25.73
N GLU A 789 -17.80 31.04 -24.79
CA GLU A 789 -19.10 30.57 -24.26
C GLU A 789 -19.83 31.68 -23.50
N ALA A 790 -19.13 32.46 -22.68
CA ALA A 790 -19.74 33.55 -21.92
C ALA A 790 -20.23 34.67 -22.85
N LEU A 791 -19.44 35.02 -23.87
CA LEU A 791 -19.86 35.97 -24.91
C LEU A 791 -21.08 35.48 -25.69
N TYR A 792 -21.10 34.20 -26.04
CA TYR A 792 -22.22 33.59 -26.76
C TYR A 792 -23.50 33.58 -25.92
N ASN A 793 -23.43 33.16 -24.65
CA ASN A 793 -24.58 33.16 -23.75
C ASN A 793 -25.08 34.59 -23.45
N TRP A 794 -24.16 35.54 -23.33
CA TRP A 794 -24.52 36.96 -23.20
C TRP A 794 -25.29 37.45 -24.43
N GLY A 795 -24.83 37.11 -25.65
CA GLY A 795 -25.54 37.42 -26.89
C GLY A 795 -26.95 36.82 -26.93
N ILE A 796 -27.13 35.59 -26.46
CA ILE A 796 -28.45 34.94 -26.37
C ILE A 796 -29.38 35.73 -25.46
N ASP A 797 -28.93 36.09 -24.27
CA ASP A 797 -29.77 36.78 -23.29
C ASP A 797 -30.08 38.23 -23.69
N LEU A 798 -29.13 38.93 -24.35
CA LEU A 798 -29.39 40.23 -24.99
C LEU A 798 -30.47 40.11 -26.07
N GLY A 799 -30.39 39.08 -26.91
CA GLY A 799 -31.39 38.80 -27.93
C GLY A 799 -32.77 38.46 -27.35
N ASN A 800 -32.82 37.74 -26.22
CA ASN A 800 -34.09 37.42 -25.54
C ASN A 800 -34.71 38.66 -24.91
N LEU A 801 -33.92 39.54 -24.29
CA LEU A 801 -34.42 40.83 -23.79
C LEU A 801 -34.89 41.72 -24.94
N ALA A 802 -34.17 41.76 -26.06
CA ALA A 802 -34.54 42.54 -27.24
C ALA A 802 -35.92 42.13 -27.79
N LYS A 803 -36.26 40.84 -27.77
CA LYS A 803 -37.58 40.33 -28.19
C LYS A 803 -38.73 40.86 -27.32
N ALA A 804 -38.46 41.23 -26.07
CA ALA A 804 -39.44 41.77 -25.13
C ALA A 804 -39.51 43.31 -25.16
N LYS A 805 -38.72 43.96 -26.02
CA LYS A 805 -38.66 45.42 -26.18
C LYS A 805 -39.15 45.83 -27.56
N GLU A 806 -39.46 47.12 -27.73
CA GLU A 806 -39.90 47.69 -29.01
C GLU A 806 -39.06 48.91 -29.38
N GLY A 807 -39.07 49.26 -30.68
CA GLY A 807 -38.43 50.46 -31.20
C GLY A 807 -36.91 50.46 -31.05
N SER A 808 -36.35 51.63 -30.77
CA SER A 808 -34.90 51.86 -30.74
C SER A 808 -34.16 51.05 -29.66
N GLU A 809 -34.82 50.73 -28.55
CA GLU A 809 -34.22 49.94 -27.46
C GLU A 809 -33.98 48.49 -27.90
N ALA A 810 -34.94 47.89 -28.62
CA ALA A 810 -34.77 46.55 -29.18
C ALA A 810 -33.64 46.51 -30.22
N GLU A 811 -33.54 47.53 -31.08
CA GLU A 811 -32.48 47.64 -32.09
C GLU A 811 -31.08 47.76 -31.48
N GLU A 812 -30.93 48.49 -30.36
CA GLU A 812 -29.67 48.61 -29.64
C GLU A 812 -29.26 47.28 -29.01
N LEU A 813 -30.17 46.60 -28.31
CA LEU A 813 -29.92 45.30 -27.71
C LEU A 813 -29.56 44.23 -28.74
N TYR A 814 -30.24 44.20 -29.89
CA TYR A 814 -29.87 43.30 -30.98
C TYR A 814 -28.46 43.60 -31.50
N ARG A 815 -28.11 44.88 -31.66
CA ARG A 815 -26.77 45.28 -32.11
C ARG A 815 -25.69 44.83 -31.13
N GLU A 816 -25.93 44.98 -29.84
CA GLU A 816 -25.03 44.47 -28.80
C GLU A 816 -24.91 42.94 -28.86
N ALA A 817 -26.03 42.23 -29.00
CA ALA A 817 -26.06 40.77 -29.12
C ALA A 817 -25.19 40.30 -30.29
N PHE A 818 -25.34 40.91 -31.47
CA PHE A 818 -24.51 40.61 -32.64
C PHE A 818 -23.02 40.87 -32.36
N GLY A 819 -22.67 41.99 -31.71
CA GLY A 819 -21.29 42.27 -31.33
C GLY A 819 -20.69 41.21 -30.40
N LYS A 820 -21.49 40.67 -29.45
CA LYS A 820 -21.04 39.57 -28.58
C LYS A 820 -20.84 38.27 -29.36
N PHE A 821 -21.75 37.91 -30.27
CA PHE A 821 -21.60 36.72 -31.11
C PHE A 821 -20.39 36.81 -32.04
N GLU A 822 -20.16 37.96 -32.66
CA GLU A 822 -18.99 38.18 -33.53
C GLU A 822 -17.69 38.00 -32.76
N LYS A 823 -17.60 38.56 -31.55
CA LYS A 823 -16.44 38.41 -30.67
C LYS A 823 -16.29 36.97 -30.16
N ALA A 824 -17.38 36.26 -29.87
CA ALA A 824 -17.32 34.84 -29.52
C ALA A 824 -16.71 34.01 -30.66
N ILE A 825 -17.09 34.28 -31.91
CA ILE A 825 -16.56 33.58 -33.10
C ILE A 825 -15.08 33.88 -33.33
N GLU A 826 -14.66 35.12 -33.07
CA GLU A 826 -13.24 35.52 -33.09
C GLU A 826 -12.41 34.66 -32.13
N TYR A 827 -12.96 34.36 -30.96
CA TYR A 827 -12.32 33.51 -29.95
C TYR A 827 -12.64 32.01 -30.07
N GLY A 828 -13.23 31.57 -31.18
CA GLY A 828 -13.37 30.15 -31.49
C GLY A 828 -14.77 29.55 -31.35
N ALA A 829 -15.80 30.33 -31.02
CA ALA A 829 -17.17 29.84 -31.11
C ALA A 829 -17.55 29.47 -32.55
N SER A 830 -18.46 28.50 -32.69
CA SER A 830 -19.01 28.09 -33.98
C SER A 830 -19.71 29.26 -34.68
N SER A 831 -19.33 29.50 -35.92
CA SER A 831 -19.94 30.50 -36.79
C SER A 831 -21.23 30.03 -37.44
N TYR A 832 -21.55 28.72 -37.35
CA TYR A 832 -22.74 28.14 -37.97
C TYR A 832 -24.04 28.69 -37.40
N ASN A 833 -24.19 28.70 -36.07
CA ASN A 833 -25.44 29.12 -35.44
C ASN A 833 -25.76 30.59 -35.72
N LEU A 834 -24.74 31.46 -35.78
CA LEU A 834 -24.92 32.85 -36.18
C LEU A 834 -25.37 32.96 -37.65
N SER A 835 -24.85 32.08 -38.52
CA SER A 835 -25.27 32.02 -39.92
C SER A 835 -26.76 31.65 -40.07
N CYS A 836 -27.25 30.69 -39.27
CA CYS A 836 -28.66 30.31 -39.24
C CYS A 836 -29.55 31.45 -38.74
N ILE A 837 -29.12 32.20 -37.71
CA ILE A 837 -29.85 33.37 -37.21
C ILE A 837 -30.01 34.43 -38.30
N TYR A 838 -28.95 34.75 -39.04
CA TYR A 838 -29.03 35.70 -40.15
C TYR A 838 -29.90 35.17 -41.31
N ALA A 839 -29.87 33.85 -41.56
CA ALA A 839 -30.73 33.21 -42.55
C ALA A 839 -32.21 33.40 -42.22
N LEU A 840 -32.62 33.07 -40.98
CA LEU A 840 -33.97 33.24 -40.46
C LEU A 840 -34.45 34.71 -40.48
N LYS A 841 -33.53 35.66 -40.25
CA LYS A 841 -33.81 37.11 -40.34
C LYS A 841 -33.86 37.65 -41.78
N LYS A 842 -33.65 36.81 -42.79
CA LYS A 842 -33.62 37.19 -44.21
C LYS A 842 -32.47 38.13 -44.57
N GLU A 843 -31.40 38.12 -43.79
CA GLU A 843 -30.17 38.88 -44.02
C GLU A 843 -29.15 38.02 -44.77
N LYS A 844 -29.46 37.75 -46.05
CA LYS A 844 -28.74 36.81 -46.91
C LYS A 844 -27.21 36.96 -46.90
N GLU A 845 -26.71 38.19 -47.03
CA GLU A 845 -25.26 38.43 -47.16
C GLU A 845 -24.50 38.00 -45.90
N ASN A 846 -25.01 38.34 -44.72
CA ASN A 846 -24.41 37.95 -43.44
C ASN A 846 -24.57 36.45 -43.18
N ALA A 847 -25.73 35.88 -43.53
CA ALA A 847 -25.99 34.44 -43.42
C ALA A 847 -24.92 33.66 -44.22
N LEU A 848 -24.75 33.96 -45.50
CA LEU A 848 -23.79 33.27 -46.36
C LEU A 848 -22.34 33.52 -45.95
N LYS A 849 -22.02 34.71 -45.41
CA LYS A 849 -20.69 35.04 -44.88
C LYS A 849 -20.30 34.10 -43.73
N TYR A 850 -21.15 33.99 -42.71
CA TYR A 850 -20.85 33.17 -41.53
C TYR A 850 -20.94 31.66 -41.84
N LEU A 851 -21.84 31.25 -42.73
CA LEU A 851 -21.89 29.87 -43.22
C LEU A 851 -20.58 29.46 -43.92
N ASN A 852 -20.02 30.36 -44.74
CA ASN A 852 -18.75 30.13 -45.41
C ASN A 852 -17.58 30.01 -44.41
N ILE A 853 -17.56 30.81 -43.34
CA ILE A 853 -16.55 30.69 -42.26
C ILE A 853 -16.66 29.32 -41.59
N SER A 854 -17.89 28.87 -41.33
CA SER A 854 -18.14 27.61 -40.63
C SER A 854 -17.70 26.39 -41.44
N LEU A 855 -18.07 26.36 -42.73
CA LEU A 855 -17.64 25.32 -43.67
C LEU A 855 -16.11 25.34 -43.89
N LEU A 856 -15.48 26.51 -43.85
CA LEU A 856 -14.03 26.65 -43.99
C LEU A 856 -13.28 26.12 -42.77
N LYS A 857 -13.78 26.39 -41.56
CA LYS A 857 -13.24 25.88 -40.30
C LYS A 857 -13.52 24.39 -40.08
N GLY A 858 -14.40 23.78 -40.88
CA GLY A 858 -14.82 22.40 -40.72
C GLY A 858 -15.76 22.18 -39.53
N GLU A 859 -16.36 23.25 -38.99
CA GLU A 859 -17.32 23.20 -37.88
C GLU A 859 -18.60 22.43 -38.27
N ILE A 860 -18.95 22.46 -39.57
CA ILE A 860 -20.11 21.80 -40.14
C ILE A 860 -19.80 21.25 -41.53
N ASN A 861 -20.52 20.23 -41.96
CA ASN A 861 -20.40 19.69 -43.31
C ASN A 861 -21.59 20.09 -44.19
N VAL A 862 -21.39 20.04 -45.50
CA VAL A 862 -22.41 20.46 -46.48
C VAL A 862 -23.70 19.65 -46.35
N ASP A 863 -23.60 18.35 -46.07
CA ASP A 863 -24.76 17.46 -46.00
C ASP A 863 -25.67 17.77 -44.80
N PHE A 864 -25.10 18.31 -43.71
CA PHE A 864 -25.86 18.82 -42.58
C PHE A 864 -26.61 20.10 -42.97
N VAL A 865 -25.92 21.07 -43.57
CA VAL A 865 -26.52 22.36 -43.96
C VAL A 865 -27.66 22.18 -44.96
N GLU A 866 -27.54 21.24 -45.90
CA GLU A 866 -28.60 20.95 -46.88
C GLU A 866 -29.88 20.39 -46.25
N LYS A 867 -29.80 19.82 -45.04
CA LYS A 867 -30.92 19.23 -44.29
C LYS A 867 -31.44 20.15 -43.19
N ASP A 868 -30.75 21.25 -42.93
CA ASP A 868 -31.11 22.18 -41.88
C ASP A 868 -32.30 23.04 -42.31
N GLU A 869 -33.37 22.99 -41.53
CA GLU A 869 -34.62 23.71 -41.81
C GLU A 869 -34.42 25.23 -41.77
N ASP A 870 -33.42 25.74 -41.03
CA ASP A 870 -33.12 27.17 -40.97
C ASP A 870 -32.68 27.74 -42.33
N TRP A 871 -32.18 26.87 -43.22
CA TRP A 871 -31.71 27.22 -44.56
C TRP A 871 -32.73 26.92 -45.66
N LYS A 872 -33.92 26.44 -45.32
CA LYS A 872 -34.94 25.99 -46.28
C LYS A 872 -35.33 27.05 -47.31
N GLU A 873 -35.41 28.31 -46.90
CA GLU A 873 -35.72 29.43 -47.81
C GLU A 873 -34.59 29.72 -48.83
N TYR A 874 -33.36 29.26 -48.56
CA TYR A 874 -32.18 29.47 -49.40
C TYR A 874 -31.77 28.25 -50.23
N LEU A 875 -32.45 27.10 -50.09
CA LEU A 875 -32.15 25.89 -50.87
C LEU A 875 -32.21 26.10 -52.40
N GLY A 876 -32.99 27.08 -52.86
CA GLY A 876 -33.08 27.48 -54.27
C GLY A 876 -32.20 28.68 -54.66
N ASP A 877 -31.47 29.28 -53.72
CA ASP A 877 -30.66 30.48 -53.95
C ASP A 877 -29.32 30.14 -54.63
N GLU A 878 -28.98 30.87 -55.70
CA GLU A 878 -27.77 30.57 -56.49
C GLU A 878 -26.46 30.74 -55.71
N GLU A 879 -26.37 31.72 -54.81
CA GLU A 879 -25.15 31.99 -54.04
C GLU A 879 -24.95 30.96 -52.93
N PHE A 880 -26.04 30.56 -52.26
CA PHE A 880 -26.06 29.45 -51.31
C PHE A 880 -25.62 28.14 -51.97
N ILE A 881 -26.24 27.76 -53.09
CA ILE A 881 -25.89 26.53 -53.83
C ILE A 881 -24.42 26.56 -54.28
N LYS A 882 -23.94 27.70 -54.76
CA LYS A 882 -22.55 27.88 -55.19
C LYS A 882 -21.57 27.74 -54.03
N LEU A 883 -21.92 28.27 -52.86
CA LEU A 883 -21.14 28.14 -51.64
C LEU A 883 -21.03 26.67 -51.21
N LEU A 884 -22.14 25.94 -51.12
CA LEU A 884 -22.13 24.52 -50.74
C LEU A 884 -21.35 23.65 -51.72
N LYS A 885 -21.52 23.86 -53.04
CA LYS A 885 -20.76 23.15 -54.08
C LYS A 885 -19.24 23.34 -53.95
N ARG A 886 -18.79 24.50 -53.47
CA ARG A 886 -17.36 24.78 -53.25
C ARG A 886 -16.75 23.78 -52.26
N TYR A 887 -17.45 23.47 -51.18
CA TYR A 887 -16.96 22.61 -50.09
C TYR A 887 -17.32 21.13 -50.29
N LYS A 888 -18.39 20.82 -51.04
CA LYS A 888 -18.77 19.44 -51.40
C LYS A 888 -17.69 18.71 -52.23
N LYS A 889 -16.87 19.46 -52.97
CA LYS A 889 -15.77 18.92 -53.80
C LYS A 889 -14.52 18.48 -53.01
N TYR A 890 -14.41 18.85 -51.74
CA TYR A 890 -13.29 18.52 -50.86
C TYR A 890 -13.62 17.44 -49.81
N SER A 891 -14.88 17.00 -49.72
CA SER A 891 -15.38 16.04 -48.73
C SER A 891 -15.05 14.57 -49.01
N THR A 892 -14.36 14.23 -50.12
CA THR A 892 -14.09 12.84 -50.54
C THR A 892 -12.71 12.32 -50.15
N LYS A 893 -12.00 12.95 -49.22
CA LYS A 893 -10.69 12.48 -48.73
C LYS A 893 -10.59 12.48 -47.19
N VAL A 894 -11.33 11.60 -46.53
CA VAL A 894 -10.90 10.95 -45.27
C VAL A 894 -11.41 9.50 -45.31
N PRO A 895 -10.58 8.46 -45.09
CA PRO A 895 -11.02 7.06 -45.04
C PRO A 895 -11.82 6.76 -43.77
N GLN A 896 -12.76 5.81 -43.89
CA GLN A 896 -13.59 5.25 -42.81
C GLN A 896 -12.80 4.66 -41.66
#